data_AF-A0A8R2ARK7-F1
#
_entry.id   AF-A0A8R2ARK7-F1
#
_cell.length_a   1.000
_cell.length_b   1.000
_cell.length_c   1.000
_cell.angle_alpha   90.00
_cell.angle_beta   90.00
_cell.angle_gamma   90.00
#
_symmetry.space_group_name_H-M   'P 1'
#
loop_
_entity.id
_entity.type
_entity.pdbx_description
1 polymer ?
#
loop_
_entity_poly.entity_id
_entity_poly.type
_entity_poly.pdbx_seq_one_letter_code
_entity_poly.pdbx_strand_id
1 'polypeptide(L)'
;MRWLIGASENMRHGKSGGGRARWESRLLVAAIALAFVNAQDISICCDKADKAEGTCRSVCEKMSQLNMTTDRSVIEQSTPNIYKFCGHHLTEFWICMNQTIQEVVSGTGWWGQVCCQLSRSSECRAACASALDAKALTESCRRSDEIAMFDCMDKQQEAQWCCSQTQSVSCHEACQKVLRRLGHSRIDGDAKEAAVDACEQSPELLHCLRDLTSSTVVGDTSKYLPCCHESDSQSCRSTCESVLRRTSDIEEIVEALGQDCGAPAIHNVLWQCFLRKDAPTDTKDLIPRDVANLHCCLKAKSATCKELCFHTFNKGSQEKWDMFDLQCLDNSQETMLSQCLEDVRTPCSLGCSSLTYCSQLNDRHTTMFRSCNVRADLDAHLSMAEQEGRRTLQVAGMHLPVKNSSECSTDLWKSVACVLHVKPCTTKGLSSLLCEEDCVQMLSSCVDWAQFKLPYTANTLCARIVPQSNTTNCVSLQQYMKPSTSRLAAPASRPCAGAPCSRAQLCRADRNCALAVASTAAACRSYHCLDGCPLGEGNSYVVPIGAWVRVFMSDLSHGLCFKICKCEGKGLTKCQPLPCFSMQHCFVNNKLILHGEKFYMECNACVCVWGERVCARRACGARRGSRLTRLPCNCPPHHLPAHTNHVLYPNACLARCVGATDAEIEFGVQSPCAGVTCPRRHVCVPSSNVCLSRLQTSCPQHVCVNTTDCNSQAAMPVCDTDGRTHANPCHLVMSGRKMGYWGPCLRGCSSSVAVCGANGVTYGSECAAWSEYVSVDYVGPCLAVGYISDQMEPKCTFDRIVCPALKKDDCQGFTAPGACCPRCGGALRILYSKKQIDRALYGTNISATVVNLHNVVQGLERHITIAECALRGYLTIETEIFVTIESLIENPTDLQLKMCILEAEKLADMINSEHPLIAVDLSLSALSYALVVHKHPTKGSSTIALSVFVLVSSYFSVYVLR
;
A
#
# COMPACT_ATOMS: atom_id res chain seq x y z
N MET A 1 17.03 -29.82 39.15
CA MET A 1 17.91 -30.18 40.29
C MET A 1 18.18 -28.91 41.08
N ARG A 2 17.42 -28.69 42.14
CA ARG A 2 17.83 -28.77 43.56
C ARG A 2 18.75 -27.62 44.05
N TRP A 3 18.19 -26.87 45.02
CA TRP A 3 18.82 -26.37 46.27
C TRP A 3 19.58 -25.03 46.16
N LEU A 4 19.53 -24.05 47.08
CA LEU A 4 18.91 -23.77 48.39
C LEU A 4 19.20 -22.27 48.69
N ILE A 5 18.34 -21.48 49.37
CA ILE A 5 18.40 -21.06 50.80
C ILE A 5 19.79 -20.55 51.23
N GLY A 6 20.00 -19.39 51.87
CA GLY A 6 19.13 -18.42 52.54
C GLY A 6 19.91 -17.74 53.69
N ALA A 7 19.27 -16.75 54.31
CA ALA A 7 19.55 -16.19 55.65
C ALA A 7 20.87 -15.39 55.82
N SER A 8 21.04 -14.45 56.75
CA SER A 8 20.23 -14.00 57.89
C SER A 8 20.65 -12.58 58.32
N GLU A 9 19.72 -11.88 58.98
CA GLU A 9 19.88 -11.17 60.27
C GLU A 9 21.14 -10.31 60.52
N ASN A 10 20.98 -9.04 60.93
CA ASN A 10 20.66 -8.64 62.32
C ASN A 10 20.72 -7.11 62.53
N MET A 11 19.80 -6.62 63.39
CA MET A 11 19.98 -5.66 64.52
C MET A 11 21.07 -4.56 64.42
N ARG A 12 20.91 -3.30 64.87
CA ARG A 12 20.13 -2.73 65.98
C ARG A 12 20.34 -1.20 66.00
N HIS A 13 19.27 -0.47 66.34
CA HIS A 13 19.15 0.66 67.27
C HIS A 13 20.17 1.81 67.42
N GLY A 14 19.60 3.02 67.60
CA GLY A 14 20.03 4.01 68.60
C GLY A 14 20.48 5.36 68.03
N LYS A 15 19.56 6.28 67.70
CA LYS A 15 19.11 7.44 68.51
C LYS A 15 20.19 8.47 68.91
N SER A 16 19.81 9.72 68.61
CA SER A 16 20.07 10.97 69.37
C SER A 16 21.27 11.83 68.97
N GLY A 17 20.93 12.95 68.32
CA GLY A 17 21.07 14.25 68.98
C GLY A 17 22.08 15.23 68.38
N GLY A 18 21.57 16.39 67.96
CA GLY A 18 22.25 17.66 68.24
C GLY A 18 22.95 18.36 67.07
N GLY A 19 22.16 18.92 66.17
CA GLY A 19 22.28 20.26 65.57
C GLY A 19 23.67 20.84 65.23
N ARG A 20 23.87 21.17 63.95
CA ARG A 20 24.19 22.54 63.55
C ARG A 20 24.03 22.73 62.05
N ALA A 21 23.52 23.91 61.70
CA ALA A 21 23.44 24.49 60.38
C ALA A 21 24.76 24.40 59.58
N ARG A 22 24.59 24.48 58.25
CA ARG A 22 25.52 24.15 57.14
C ARG A 22 25.47 22.66 56.80
N TRP A 23 25.25 22.37 55.52
CA TRP A 23 25.49 21.11 54.76
C TRP A 23 24.38 20.71 53.77
N GLU A 24 23.32 21.51 53.59
CA GLU A 24 22.34 21.31 52.51
C GLU A 24 22.78 21.85 51.13
N SER A 25 23.98 22.45 51.01
CA SER A 25 24.44 23.08 49.76
C SER A 25 25.56 22.35 49.01
N ARG A 26 25.92 21.12 49.41
CA ARG A 26 27.04 20.39 48.77
C ARG A 26 26.73 18.98 48.26
N LEU A 27 25.51 18.45 48.45
CA LEU A 27 25.10 17.16 47.87
C LEU A 27 24.28 17.29 46.58
N LEU A 28 23.79 18.48 46.25
CA LEU A 28 23.13 18.77 44.97
C LEU A 28 24.11 19.09 43.82
N VAL A 29 25.41 19.28 44.10
CA VAL A 29 26.42 19.58 43.07
C VAL A 29 27.17 18.33 42.60
N ALA A 30 27.13 17.22 43.34
CA ALA A 30 27.80 15.97 42.94
C ALA A 30 26.90 15.01 42.13
N ALA A 31 25.58 15.19 42.14
CA ALA A 31 24.64 14.39 41.34
C ALA A 31 24.23 15.03 40.01
N ILE A 32 24.62 16.29 39.75
CA ILE A 32 24.39 17.00 38.48
C ILE A 32 25.61 16.91 37.55
N ALA A 33 26.75 16.38 38.02
CA ALA A 33 27.97 16.22 37.23
C ALA A 33 28.13 14.83 36.58
N LEU A 34 27.13 13.96 36.63
CA LEU A 34 27.14 12.63 35.96
C LEU A 34 25.99 12.45 34.95
N ALA A 35 25.37 13.54 34.51
CA ALA A 35 24.51 13.54 33.33
C ALA A 35 25.15 14.44 32.26
N PHE A 36 25.33 13.87 31.06
CA PHE A 36 25.95 14.45 29.87
C PHE A 36 27.48 14.45 29.82
N VAL A 37 28.05 13.27 29.59
CA VAL A 37 29.31 13.15 28.84
C VAL A 37 28.95 12.46 27.52
N ASN A 38 28.59 13.28 26.54
CA ASN A 38 28.48 12.88 25.13
C ASN A 38 29.79 13.26 24.46
N ALA A 39 30.32 12.41 23.57
CA ALA A 39 31.34 12.83 22.62
C ALA A 39 30.82 14.07 21.86
N GLN A 40 31.45 15.22 22.06
CA GLN A 40 31.04 16.49 21.48
C GLN A 40 31.67 16.67 20.10
N ASP A 41 30.88 17.17 19.16
CA ASP A 41 31.33 17.65 17.86
C ASP A 41 32.45 18.69 18.05
N ILE A 42 33.56 18.57 17.31
CA ILE A 42 34.74 19.46 17.42
C ILE A 42 34.34 20.93 17.25
N SER A 43 33.29 21.21 16.48
CA SER A 43 32.71 22.55 16.30
C SER A 43 32.30 23.20 17.63
N ILE A 44 31.82 22.43 18.61
CA ILE A 44 31.42 22.92 19.94
C ILE A 44 32.65 23.28 20.79
N CYS A 45 33.77 22.60 20.60
CA CYS A 45 35.03 23.00 21.23
C CYS A 45 35.57 24.29 20.60
N CYS A 46 35.38 24.51 19.29
CA CYS A 46 35.81 25.73 18.59
C CYS A 46 35.07 26.99 19.05
N ASP A 47 33.80 26.87 19.43
CA ASP A 47 33.03 27.98 20.03
C ASP A 47 33.57 28.41 21.40
N LYS A 48 34.32 27.55 22.11
CA LYS A 48 34.98 27.88 23.38
C LYS A 48 36.31 28.61 23.20
N ALA A 49 36.84 28.69 21.97
CA ALA A 49 38.02 29.49 21.63
C ALA A 49 37.72 31.00 21.49
N ASP A 50 36.44 31.39 21.54
CA ASP A 50 35.92 32.70 21.16
C ASP A 50 36.25 33.84 22.14
N LYS A 51 36.82 33.54 23.32
CA LYS A 51 37.06 34.57 24.36
C LYS A 51 38.44 35.23 24.34
N ALA A 52 39.37 34.84 23.46
CA ALA A 52 40.68 35.52 23.43
C ALA A 52 41.36 35.65 22.04
N GLU A 53 41.20 34.71 21.10
CA GLU A 53 41.97 34.73 19.83
C GLU A 53 41.15 34.24 18.63
N GLY A 54 40.65 35.16 17.80
CA GLY A 54 39.84 34.84 16.60
C GLY A 54 40.56 33.99 15.55
N THR A 55 41.90 34.01 15.53
CA THR A 55 42.72 33.14 14.67
C THR A 55 42.65 31.67 15.09
N CYS A 56 42.61 31.38 16.40
CA CYS A 56 42.46 30.01 16.93
C CYS A 56 41.11 29.41 16.51
N ARG A 57 40.02 30.17 16.62
CA ARG A 57 38.67 29.74 16.18
C ARG A 57 38.65 29.38 14.71
N SER A 58 39.23 30.21 13.84
CA SER A 58 39.24 29.94 12.39
C SER A 58 40.00 28.67 12.02
N VAL A 59 41.12 28.39 12.71
CA VAL A 59 41.93 27.17 12.49
C VAL A 59 41.19 25.95 13.04
N CYS A 60 40.50 26.09 14.18
CA CYS A 60 39.68 25.05 14.78
C CYS A 60 38.45 24.71 13.92
N GLU A 61 37.71 25.71 13.43
CA GLU A 61 36.54 25.50 12.57
C GLU A 61 36.92 24.84 11.25
N LYS A 62 38.06 25.24 10.67
CA LYS A 62 38.61 24.62 9.46
C LYS A 62 39.02 23.15 9.67
N MET A 63 39.41 22.80 10.90
CA MET A 63 39.64 21.41 11.32
C MET A 63 38.30 20.65 11.47
N SER A 64 37.27 21.27 12.06
CA SER A 64 35.94 20.65 12.24
C SER A 64 35.21 20.35 10.92
N GLN A 65 35.40 21.18 9.88
CA GLN A 65 34.74 21.04 8.57
C GLN A 65 35.24 19.84 7.74
N LEU A 66 36.37 19.23 8.11
CA LEU A 66 36.97 18.12 7.38
C LEU A 66 36.44 16.72 7.81
N ASN A 67 35.33 16.63 8.57
CA ASN A 67 34.72 15.39 9.08
C ASN A 67 35.76 14.42 9.68
N MET A 68 36.37 14.82 10.79
CA MET A 68 37.55 14.15 11.36
C MET A 68 37.27 12.96 12.28
N THR A 69 36.02 12.54 12.47
CA THR A 69 35.70 11.39 13.35
C THR A 69 36.14 10.03 12.78
N THR A 70 36.73 10.00 11.57
CA THR A 70 37.10 8.76 10.87
C THR A 70 38.56 8.66 10.40
N ASP A 71 39.38 9.71 10.48
CA ASP A 71 40.73 9.70 9.86
C ASP A 71 41.86 10.24 10.76
N ARG A 72 42.64 9.33 11.37
CA ARG A 72 43.75 9.62 12.31
C ARG A 72 44.90 10.40 11.66
N SER A 73 45.11 10.22 10.35
CA SER A 73 46.17 10.88 9.57
C SER A 73 46.01 12.40 9.48
N VAL A 74 44.76 12.87 9.43
CA VAL A 74 44.44 14.30 9.29
C VAL A 74 44.55 15.02 10.64
N ILE A 75 44.28 14.32 11.77
CA ILE A 75 44.48 14.85 13.12
C ILE A 75 45.96 15.05 13.40
N GLU A 76 46.82 14.07 13.07
CA GLU A 76 48.28 14.19 13.26
C GLU A 76 48.89 15.35 12.44
N GLN A 77 48.39 15.64 11.24
CA GLN A 77 48.86 16.78 10.41
C GLN A 77 48.33 18.14 10.87
N SER A 78 47.15 18.20 11.50
CA SER A 78 46.48 19.45 11.89
C SER A 78 46.81 19.89 13.32
N THR A 79 47.19 18.95 14.18
CA THR A 79 47.55 19.17 15.59
C THR A 79 48.66 20.23 15.78
N PRO A 80 49.77 20.25 15.01
CA PRO A 80 50.82 21.27 15.17
C PRO A 80 50.32 22.70 14.90
N ASN A 81 49.34 22.87 14.00
CA ASN A 81 48.78 24.19 13.69
C ASN A 81 47.88 24.69 14.83
N ILE A 82 47.12 23.81 15.48
CA ILE A 82 46.32 24.20 16.66
C ILE A 82 47.21 24.63 17.83
N TYR A 83 48.26 23.86 18.15
CA TYR A 83 49.21 24.25 19.21
C TYR A 83 49.99 25.54 18.88
N LYS A 84 50.12 25.89 17.60
CA LYS A 84 50.79 27.12 17.13
C LYS A 84 49.89 28.36 17.21
N PHE A 85 48.59 28.21 16.98
CA PHE A 85 47.65 29.34 16.86
C PHE A 85 46.67 29.46 18.03
N CYS A 86 46.67 28.53 18.99
CA CYS A 86 45.86 28.56 20.20
C CYS A 86 46.74 28.55 21.46
N GLY A 87 46.70 29.62 22.25
CA GLY A 87 47.52 29.73 23.47
C GLY A 87 47.16 28.71 24.57
N HIS A 88 48.15 28.29 25.37
CA HIS A 88 47.97 27.34 26.49
C HIS A 88 47.06 27.85 27.63
N HIS A 89 46.75 29.14 27.65
CA HIS A 89 45.88 29.77 28.65
C HIS A 89 44.37 29.52 28.41
N LEU A 90 43.99 28.97 27.25
CA LEU A 90 42.62 28.60 26.88
C LEU A 90 42.21 27.26 27.53
N THR A 91 42.06 27.24 28.86
CA THR A 91 41.95 26.00 29.63
C THR A 91 40.69 25.18 29.30
N GLU A 92 39.53 25.82 29.15
CA GLU A 92 38.27 25.12 28.80
C GLU A 92 38.28 24.57 27.37
N PHE A 93 38.91 25.28 26.45
CA PHE A 93 39.15 24.81 25.08
C PHE A 93 40.07 23.59 25.06
N TRP A 94 41.21 23.64 25.77
CA TRP A 94 42.16 22.53 25.83
C TRP A 94 41.61 21.31 26.58
N ILE A 95 40.75 21.49 27.58
CA ILE A 95 40.04 20.38 28.24
C ILE A 95 39.09 19.69 27.24
N CYS A 96 38.28 20.47 26.52
CA CYS A 96 37.37 19.97 25.48
C CYS A 96 38.16 19.24 24.38
N MET A 97 39.18 19.89 23.82
CA MET A 97 40.01 19.33 22.75
C MET A 97 40.81 18.11 23.17
N ASN A 98 41.40 18.08 24.37
CA ASN A 98 42.13 16.89 24.84
C ASN A 98 41.20 15.73 25.14
N GLN A 99 39.96 15.97 25.59
CA GLN A 99 38.96 14.90 25.77
C GLN A 99 38.53 14.32 24.43
N THR A 100 38.22 15.17 23.44
CA THR A 100 37.86 14.72 22.09
C THR A 100 39.03 14.01 21.38
N ILE A 101 40.25 14.52 21.52
CA ILE A 101 41.47 13.87 21.00
C ILE A 101 41.74 12.56 21.74
N GLN A 102 41.59 12.51 23.07
CA GLN A 102 41.71 11.26 23.81
C GLN A 102 40.64 10.25 23.40
N GLU A 103 39.37 10.62 23.20
CA GLU A 103 38.33 9.67 22.76
C GLU A 103 38.61 9.09 21.36
N VAL A 104 39.13 9.91 20.44
CA VAL A 104 39.50 9.48 19.08
C VAL A 104 40.81 8.66 19.07
N VAL A 105 41.78 8.99 19.94
CA VAL A 105 43.08 8.31 20.04
C VAL A 105 43.02 7.03 20.89
N SER A 106 42.07 6.93 21.84
CA SER A 106 41.97 5.78 22.78
C SER A 106 41.19 4.58 22.24
N GLY A 107 40.64 4.63 21.02
CA GLY A 107 40.05 3.46 20.36
C GLY A 107 38.76 2.91 21.00
N THR A 108 38.03 3.71 21.80
CA THR A 108 36.77 3.31 22.46
C THR A 108 35.50 3.70 21.69
N GLY A 109 35.59 3.91 20.37
CA GLY A 109 34.43 4.16 19.51
C GLY A 109 33.76 2.85 19.11
N TRP A 110 32.43 2.76 19.23
CA TRP A 110 31.68 1.62 18.74
C TRP A 110 31.87 1.48 17.22
N TRP A 111 32.32 0.32 16.75
CA TRP A 111 32.63 0.04 15.34
C TRP A 111 31.45 0.28 14.38
N GLY A 112 30.20 0.27 14.89
CA GLY A 112 29.01 0.59 14.12
C GLY A 112 28.88 2.07 13.73
N GLN A 113 29.66 2.98 14.33
CA GLN A 113 29.61 4.42 14.05
C GLN A 113 29.99 4.76 12.60
N VAL A 114 30.86 3.95 11.97
CA VAL A 114 31.24 4.10 10.56
C VAL A 114 30.04 3.91 9.62
N CYS A 115 29.03 3.15 10.04
CA CYS A 115 27.82 2.91 9.26
C CYS A 115 26.79 4.05 9.39
N CYS A 116 26.94 4.98 10.33
CA CYS A 116 25.93 6.01 10.60
C CYS A 116 25.69 6.95 9.43
N GLN A 117 26.68 7.16 8.55
CA GLN A 117 26.51 7.98 7.34
C GLN A 117 25.53 7.37 6.33
N LEU A 118 25.29 6.05 6.42
CA LEU A 118 24.34 5.33 5.56
C LEU A 118 22.88 5.46 6.03
N SER A 119 22.64 6.12 7.18
CA SER A 119 21.29 6.39 7.67
C SER A 119 20.60 7.49 6.84
N ARG A 120 19.29 7.36 6.62
CA ARG A 120 18.46 8.28 5.84
C ARG A 120 17.77 9.32 6.73
N SER A 121 17.28 8.92 7.90
CA SER A 121 16.71 9.84 8.89
C SER A 121 17.82 10.63 9.59
N SER A 122 17.67 11.95 9.65
CA SER A 122 18.58 12.81 10.43
C SER A 122 18.54 12.51 11.93
N GLU A 123 17.38 12.09 12.45
CA GLU A 123 17.21 11.70 13.86
C GLU A 123 17.96 10.40 14.14
N CYS A 124 17.81 9.39 13.26
CA CYS A 124 18.56 8.14 13.41
C CYS A 124 20.06 8.35 13.18
N ARG A 125 20.45 9.21 12.24
CA ARG A 125 21.86 9.56 12.00
C ARG A 125 22.53 10.13 13.24
N ALA A 126 21.87 11.06 13.91
CA ALA A 126 22.36 11.68 15.14
C ALA A 126 22.39 10.69 16.31
N ALA A 127 21.35 9.85 16.46
CA ALA A 127 21.32 8.80 17.46
C ALA A 127 22.42 7.74 17.24
N CYS A 128 22.68 7.38 15.97
CA CYS A 128 23.73 6.44 15.59
C CYS A 128 25.13 7.00 15.88
N ALA A 129 25.38 8.26 15.51
CA ALA A 129 26.67 8.89 15.72
C ALA A 129 27.06 9.00 17.20
N SER A 130 26.07 9.02 18.09
CA SER A 130 26.24 9.08 19.54
C SER A 130 26.04 7.73 20.25
N ALA A 131 25.78 6.65 19.52
CA ALA A 131 25.53 5.34 20.10
C ALA A 131 26.82 4.65 20.57
N LEU A 132 26.72 4.00 21.73
CA LEU A 132 27.79 3.19 22.33
C LEU A 132 27.68 1.69 21.95
N ASP A 133 26.51 1.25 21.51
CA ASP A 133 26.26 -0.10 20.99
C ASP A 133 25.04 -0.14 20.07
N ALA A 134 24.82 -1.29 19.42
CA ALA A 134 23.68 -1.51 18.54
C ALA A 134 22.32 -1.51 19.27
N LYS A 135 22.28 -1.73 20.59
CA LYS A 135 21.03 -1.78 21.37
C LYS A 135 20.50 -0.39 21.66
N ALA A 136 21.37 0.60 21.86
CA ALA A 136 21.02 2.01 22.04
C ALA A 136 20.22 2.59 20.84
N LEU A 137 20.34 1.96 19.66
CA LEU A 137 19.63 2.39 18.45
C LEU A 137 18.19 1.92 18.34
N THR A 138 17.77 0.93 19.13
CA THR A 138 16.47 0.26 18.95
C THR A 138 15.27 1.20 19.18
N GLU A 139 15.46 2.29 19.94
CA GLU A 139 14.41 3.27 20.24
C GLU A 139 14.26 4.36 19.16
N SER A 140 15.38 4.80 18.58
CA SER A 140 15.43 5.94 17.64
C SER A 140 15.60 5.52 16.17
N CYS A 141 16.07 4.29 15.94
CA CYS A 141 16.37 3.74 14.62
C CYS A 141 15.65 2.41 14.44
N ARG A 142 14.75 2.34 13.46
CA ARG A 142 14.09 1.10 13.11
C ARG A 142 14.85 0.40 11.99
N ARG A 143 15.16 -0.88 12.19
CA ARG A 143 15.91 -1.70 11.22
C ARG A 143 15.29 -1.79 9.82
N SER A 144 13.97 -1.71 9.71
CA SER A 144 13.27 -1.68 8.42
C SER A 144 13.43 -0.37 7.64
N ASP A 145 13.76 0.71 8.33
CA ASP A 145 13.76 2.08 7.80
C ASP A 145 15.18 2.48 7.36
N GLU A 146 16.19 1.82 7.93
CA GLU A 146 17.63 2.10 7.78
C GLU A 146 18.42 0.85 7.33
N ILE A 147 17.93 0.13 6.32
CA ILE A 147 18.44 -1.18 5.89
C ILE A 147 19.94 -1.14 5.59
N ALA A 148 20.40 -0.18 4.79
CA ALA A 148 21.82 -0.07 4.41
C ALA A 148 22.75 0.18 5.62
N MET A 149 22.27 0.95 6.61
CA MET A 149 23.00 1.21 7.85
C MET A 149 23.13 -0.08 8.68
N PHE A 150 22.03 -0.81 8.89
CA PHE A 150 22.05 -2.04 9.69
C PHE A 150 22.77 -3.20 8.98
N ASP A 151 22.68 -3.31 7.66
CA ASP A 151 23.44 -4.29 6.88
C ASP A 151 24.95 -4.01 6.96
N CYS A 152 25.35 -2.73 6.96
CA CYS A 152 26.73 -2.34 7.24
C CYS A 152 27.14 -2.73 8.66
N MET A 153 26.29 -2.51 9.67
CA MET A 153 26.60 -2.88 11.06
C MET A 153 26.80 -4.37 11.23
N ASP A 154 25.94 -5.21 10.63
CA ASP A 154 26.11 -6.66 10.70
C ASP A 154 27.46 -7.10 10.07
N LYS A 155 27.82 -6.53 8.91
CA LYS A 155 29.13 -6.79 8.27
C LYS A 155 30.31 -6.31 9.11
N GLN A 156 30.19 -5.17 9.78
CA GLN A 156 31.21 -4.66 10.69
C GLN A 156 31.36 -5.54 11.94
N GLN A 157 30.27 -6.18 12.40
CA GLN A 157 30.32 -7.13 13.50
C GLN A 157 31.11 -8.40 13.13
N GLU A 158 30.86 -8.95 11.95
CA GLU A 158 31.59 -10.10 11.40
C GLU A 158 33.08 -9.76 11.20
N ALA A 159 33.37 -8.57 10.68
CA ALA A 159 34.72 -8.04 10.55
C ALA A 159 35.48 -7.95 11.88
N GLN A 160 34.82 -7.46 12.93
CA GLN A 160 35.45 -7.34 14.24
C GLN A 160 35.75 -8.72 14.85
N TRP A 161 34.84 -9.68 14.67
CA TRP A 161 35.09 -11.07 15.08
C TRP A 161 36.28 -11.67 14.32
N CYS A 162 36.37 -11.39 13.01
CA CYS A 162 37.45 -11.86 12.15
C CYS A 162 38.83 -11.37 12.61
N CYS A 163 38.98 -10.06 12.84
CA CYS A 163 40.27 -9.51 13.28
C CYS A 163 40.62 -9.89 14.72
N SER A 164 39.65 -10.28 15.55
CA SER A 164 39.91 -10.72 16.94
C SER A 164 40.61 -12.08 17.04
N GLN A 165 40.76 -12.82 15.94
CA GLN A 165 41.36 -14.16 15.92
C GLN A 165 42.89 -14.17 16.06
N THR A 166 43.55 -13.01 16.01
CA THR A 166 45.02 -12.91 16.16
C THR A 166 45.43 -12.30 17.49
N GLN A 167 46.57 -12.78 18.02
CA GLN A 167 47.23 -12.21 19.20
C GLN A 167 48.29 -11.16 18.83
N SER A 168 48.59 -11.02 17.54
CA SER A 168 49.55 -10.03 17.04
C SER A 168 48.86 -8.68 16.87
N VAL A 169 49.37 -7.67 17.57
CA VAL A 169 48.85 -6.30 17.53
C VAL A 169 48.98 -5.69 16.12
N SER A 170 50.08 -5.96 15.42
CA SER A 170 50.30 -5.46 14.05
C SER A 170 49.36 -6.10 13.03
N CYS A 171 49.12 -7.41 13.14
CA CYS A 171 48.15 -8.11 12.29
C CYS A 171 46.71 -7.65 12.60
N HIS A 172 46.37 -7.46 13.88
CA HIS A 172 45.06 -6.98 14.29
C HIS A 172 44.76 -5.59 13.70
N GLU A 173 45.72 -4.67 13.78
CA GLU A 173 45.60 -3.32 13.23
C GLU A 173 45.51 -3.31 11.70
N ALA A 174 46.33 -4.12 11.01
CA ALA A 174 46.30 -4.24 9.56
C ALA A 174 44.96 -4.84 9.07
N CYS A 175 44.47 -5.89 9.73
CA CYS A 175 43.16 -6.49 9.48
C CYS A 175 42.02 -5.48 9.68
N GLN A 176 42.01 -4.75 10.81
CA GLN A 176 40.97 -3.76 11.08
C GLN A 176 40.98 -2.61 10.06
N LYS A 177 42.15 -2.23 9.56
CA LYS A 177 42.27 -1.17 8.53
C LYS A 177 41.58 -1.55 7.22
N VAL A 178 41.67 -2.82 6.82
CA VAL A 178 41.00 -3.35 5.62
C VAL A 178 39.49 -3.45 5.85
N LEU A 179 39.06 -4.02 6.98
CA LEU A 179 37.67 -4.35 7.21
C LEU A 179 36.81 -3.17 7.72
N ARG A 180 37.41 -2.11 8.29
CA ARG A 180 36.69 -0.88 8.68
C ARG A 180 35.95 -0.20 7.52
N ARG A 181 36.37 -0.42 6.27
CA ARG A 181 35.71 0.15 5.08
C ARG A 181 34.72 -0.80 4.40
N LEU A 182 34.46 -1.98 4.97
CA LEU A 182 33.43 -2.89 4.49
C LEU A 182 32.05 -2.22 4.52
N GLY A 183 31.39 -2.16 3.36
CA GLY A 183 30.11 -1.47 3.16
C GLY A 183 30.22 -0.13 2.43
N HIS A 184 31.43 0.39 2.21
CA HIS A 184 31.70 1.49 1.28
C HIS A 184 32.11 0.93 -0.10
N SER A 185 31.94 1.70 -1.17
CA SER A 185 31.95 1.21 -2.56
C SER A 185 33.28 0.64 -3.09
N ARG A 186 34.39 0.67 -2.33
CA ARG A 186 35.67 0.03 -2.69
C ARG A 186 36.47 -0.39 -1.46
N ILE A 187 37.07 -1.58 -1.51
CA ILE A 187 38.12 -2.05 -0.60
C ILE A 187 39.47 -1.58 -1.15
N ASP A 188 40.34 -1.10 -0.28
CA ASP A 188 41.69 -0.63 -0.63
C ASP A 188 42.63 -1.84 -0.83
N GLY A 189 43.10 -2.03 -2.07
CA GLY A 189 43.93 -3.19 -2.47
C GLY A 189 45.30 -3.20 -1.79
N ASP A 190 45.94 -2.03 -1.67
CA ASP A 190 47.25 -1.88 -1.03
C ASP A 190 47.17 -2.19 0.47
N ALA A 191 46.06 -1.80 1.10
CA ALA A 191 45.81 -2.13 2.51
C ALA A 191 45.57 -3.64 2.71
N LYS A 192 44.96 -4.32 1.74
CA LYS A 192 44.71 -5.77 1.77
C LYS A 192 46.02 -6.55 1.64
N GLU A 193 46.90 -6.16 0.73
CA GLU A 193 48.21 -6.80 0.56
C GLU A 193 49.09 -6.62 1.80
N ALA A 194 49.14 -5.41 2.37
CA ALA A 194 49.82 -5.14 3.63
C ALA A 194 49.26 -5.96 4.82
N ALA A 195 47.95 -6.25 4.83
CA ALA A 195 47.34 -7.10 5.85
C ALA A 195 47.65 -8.59 5.65
N VAL A 196 47.79 -9.06 4.40
CA VAL A 196 48.21 -10.43 4.10
C VAL A 196 49.63 -10.67 4.60
N ASP A 197 50.54 -9.73 4.35
CA ASP A 197 51.92 -9.81 4.81
C ASP A 197 52.04 -9.73 6.34
N ALA A 198 51.30 -8.81 6.97
CA ALA A 198 51.32 -8.65 8.43
C ALA A 198 50.70 -9.83 9.18
N CYS A 199 49.85 -10.62 8.52
CA CYS A 199 49.08 -11.72 9.11
C CYS A 199 49.49 -13.11 8.63
N GLU A 200 50.66 -13.26 7.98
CA GLU A 200 51.17 -14.52 7.42
C GLU A 200 51.14 -15.69 8.44
N GLN A 201 51.35 -15.38 9.72
CA GLN A 201 51.36 -16.37 10.81
C GLN A 201 49.97 -16.76 11.34
N SER A 202 48.88 -16.24 10.75
CA SER A 202 47.50 -16.46 11.19
C SER A 202 46.62 -16.93 10.01
N PRO A 203 46.76 -18.19 9.56
CA PRO A 203 46.08 -18.71 8.36
C PRO A 203 44.55 -18.68 8.46
N GLU A 204 43.98 -18.91 9.65
CA GLU A 204 42.53 -18.81 9.91
C GLU A 204 42.01 -17.38 9.73
N LEU A 205 42.79 -16.38 10.17
CA LEU A 205 42.45 -14.97 9.98
C LEU A 205 42.58 -14.57 8.51
N LEU A 206 43.60 -15.05 7.80
CA LEU A 206 43.76 -14.80 6.36
C LEU A 206 42.61 -15.38 5.53
N HIS A 207 42.12 -16.58 5.89
CA HIS A 207 40.95 -17.17 5.25
C HIS A 207 39.70 -16.30 5.47
N CYS A 208 39.44 -15.94 6.72
CA CYS A 208 38.33 -15.07 7.08
C CYS A 208 38.41 -13.67 6.42
N LEU A 209 39.60 -13.05 6.40
CA LEU A 209 39.85 -11.77 5.72
C LEU A 209 39.55 -11.87 4.23
N ARG A 210 39.96 -12.97 3.59
CA ARG A 210 39.71 -13.22 2.16
C ARG A 210 38.22 -13.39 1.87
N ASP A 211 37.49 -14.09 2.74
CA ASP A 211 36.06 -14.33 2.57
C ASP A 211 35.26 -13.04 2.76
N LEU A 212 35.57 -12.23 3.77
CA LEU A 212 34.91 -10.94 4.01
C LEU A 212 35.28 -9.86 2.99
N THR A 213 36.50 -9.88 2.44
CA THR A 213 36.96 -8.94 1.40
C THR A 213 36.75 -9.44 -0.03
N SER A 214 36.23 -10.66 -0.18
CA SER A 214 35.75 -11.10 -1.48
C SER A 214 34.61 -10.17 -1.87
N SER A 215 34.79 -9.45 -2.98
CA SER A 215 33.70 -8.68 -3.57
C SER A 215 32.49 -9.59 -3.67
N THR A 216 31.30 -9.10 -3.29
CA THR A 216 30.00 -9.82 -3.36
C THR A 216 29.57 -10.20 -4.78
N VAL A 217 30.51 -10.24 -5.71
CA VAL A 217 30.42 -10.90 -7.00
C VAL A 217 31.73 -11.66 -7.19
N VAL A 218 31.83 -12.88 -6.67
CA VAL A 218 32.66 -13.88 -7.35
C VAL A 218 31.95 -14.11 -8.67
N GLY A 219 32.35 -13.35 -9.69
CA GLY A 219 31.94 -13.61 -11.05
C GLY A 219 32.48 -15.00 -11.38
N ASP A 220 31.60 -15.98 -11.51
CA ASP A 220 31.99 -17.30 -11.96
C ASP A 220 32.60 -17.18 -13.36
N THR A 221 33.92 -17.10 -13.44
CA THR A 221 34.67 -16.96 -14.70
C THR A 221 34.56 -18.22 -15.55
N SER A 222 34.07 -19.33 -14.97
CA SER A 222 33.85 -20.57 -15.71
C SER A 222 32.83 -20.41 -16.83
N LYS A 223 31.89 -19.46 -16.72
CA LYS A 223 30.90 -19.16 -17.76
C LYS A 223 31.52 -18.64 -19.07
N TYR A 224 32.76 -18.13 -19.01
CA TYR A 224 33.48 -17.63 -20.17
C TYR A 224 34.56 -18.59 -20.70
N LEU A 225 34.83 -19.70 -20.02
CA LEU A 225 35.74 -20.74 -20.54
C LEU A 225 35.42 -21.14 -21.99
N PRO A 226 34.14 -21.29 -22.41
CA PRO A 226 33.82 -21.59 -23.81
C PRO A 226 34.26 -20.50 -24.78
N CYS A 227 34.31 -19.23 -24.36
CA CYS A 227 34.75 -18.14 -25.24
C CYS A 227 36.22 -18.27 -25.62
N CYS A 228 37.08 -18.87 -24.77
CA CYS A 228 38.49 -19.07 -25.11
C CYS A 228 38.67 -19.86 -26.41
N HIS A 229 37.77 -20.80 -26.71
CA HIS A 229 37.80 -21.60 -27.93
C HIS A 229 37.47 -20.83 -29.22
N GLU A 230 36.88 -19.63 -29.10
CA GLU A 230 36.55 -18.75 -30.24
C GLU A 230 37.78 -18.03 -30.81
N SER A 231 38.92 -18.07 -30.12
CA SER A 231 40.19 -17.56 -30.66
C SER A 231 40.79 -18.55 -31.64
N ASP A 232 41.34 -18.11 -32.77
CA ASP A 232 42.05 -18.98 -33.72
C ASP A 232 43.49 -19.33 -33.29
N SER A 233 44.02 -18.62 -32.27
CA SER A 233 45.39 -18.83 -31.78
C SER A 233 45.44 -19.85 -30.64
N GLN A 234 46.27 -20.89 -30.81
CA GLN A 234 46.43 -21.94 -29.81
C GLN A 234 47.09 -21.44 -28.52
N SER A 235 48.00 -20.46 -28.58
CA SER A 235 48.60 -19.89 -27.35
C SER A 235 47.59 -19.04 -26.59
N CYS A 236 46.80 -18.24 -27.30
CA CYS A 236 45.72 -17.44 -26.71
C CYS A 236 44.66 -18.33 -26.03
N ARG A 237 44.26 -19.44 -26.66
CA ARG A 237 43.34 -20.42 -26.07
C ARG A 237 43.85 -20.92 -24.71
N SER A 238 45.09 -21.40 -24.66
CA SER A 238 45.68 -21.94 -23.44
C SER A 238 45.87 -20.88 -22.35
N THR A 239 46.31 -19.67 -22.73
CA THR A 239 46.49 -18.56 -21.78
C THR A 239 45.13 -18.11 -21.23
N CYS A 240 44.11 -18.03 -22.08
CA CYS A 240 42.76 -17.68 -21.69
C CYS A 240 42.14 -18.66 -20.69
N GLU A 241 42.22 -19.96 -20.96
CA GLU A 241 41.70 -20.97 -20.02
C GLU A 241 42.44 -20.96 -18.69
N SER A 242 43.76 -20.76 -18.71
CA SER A 242 44.60 -20.69 -17.51
C SER A 242 44.26 -19.47 -16.66
N VAL A 243 44.18 -18.29 -17.27
CA VAL A 243 43.90 -17.01 -16.60
C VAL A 243 42.49 -17.00 -16.00
N LEU A 244 41.48 -17.45 -16.77
CA LEU A 244 40.10 -17.53 -16.27
C LEU A 244 39.91 -18.54 -15.14
N ARG A 245 40.77 -19.56 -15.05
CA ARG A 245 40.77 -20.51 -13.91
C ARG A 245 41.54 -19.97 -12.70
N ARG A 246 42.45 -19.01 -12.91
CA ARG A 246 43.36 -18.48 -11.89
C ARG A 246 42.77 -17.28 -11.14
N THR A 247 42.16 -16.35 -11.86
CA THR A 247 41.75 -15.05 -11.32
C THR A 247 40.34 -14.67 -11.80
N SER A 248 39.58 -13.97 -10.96
CA SER A 248 38.27 -13.37 -11.27
C SER A 248 38.28 -11.84 -11.36
N ASP A 249 39.46 -11.22 -11.25
CA ASP A 249 39.72 -9.80 -11.47
C ASP A 249 39.77 -9.47 -12.97
N ILE A 250 38.89 -8.56 -13.39
CA ILE A 250 38.74 -8.16 -14.80
C ILE A 250 39.99 -7.43 -15.31
N GLU A 251 40.65 -6.62 -14.49
CA GLU A 251 41.83 -5.85 -14.92
C GLU A 251 43.02 -6.79 -15.15
N GLU A 252 43.25 -7.76 -14.24
CA GLU A 252 44.29 -8.78 -14.40
C GLU A 252 44.00 -9.71 -15.59
N ILE A 253 42.73 -10.10 -15.78
CA ILE A 253 42.31 -10.94 -16.93
C ILE A 253 42.59 -10.23 -18.25
N VAL A 254 42.22 -8.95 -18.36
CA VAL A 254 42.42 -8.17 -19.61
C VAL A 254 43.90 -7.93 -19.89
N GLU A 255 44.69 -7.64 -18.85
CA GLU A 255 46.14 -7.46 -19.00
C GLU A 255 46.85 -8.76 -19.42
N ALA A 256 46.55 -9.87 -18.75
CA ALA A 256 47.16 -11.16 -19.07
C ALA A 256 46.74 -11.71 -20.44
N LEU A 257 45.47 -11.52 -20.83
CA LEU A 257 45.00 -11.87 -22.17
C LEU A 257 45.55 -10.93 -23.24
N GLY A 258 45.78 -9.64 -22.94
CA GLY A 258 46.28 -8.68 -23.90
C GLY A 258 47.62 -9.05 -24.53
N GLN A 259 48.45 -9.80 -23.81
CA GLN A 259 49.77 -10.25 -24.27
C GLN A 259 49.69 -11.32 -25.37
N ASP A 260 48.82 -12.31 -25.22
CA ASP A 260 48.73 -13.47 -26.12
C ASP A 260 47.51 -13.43 -27.07
N CYS A 261 46.45 -12.71 -26.69
CA CYS A 261 45.19 -12.61 -27.43
C CYS A 261 44.97 -11.24 -28.09
N GLY A 262 45.88 -10.29 -27.86
CA GLY A 262 45.79 -8.91 -28.32
C GLY A 262 44.80 -8.07 -27.53
N ALA A 263 44.89 -6.74 -27.68
CA ALA A 263 44.05 -5.80 -26.94
C ALA A 263 42.56 -6.01 -27.22
N PRO A 264 41.67 -5.73 -26.23
CA PRO A 264 40.23 -5.85 -26.40
C PRO A 264 39.73 -5.05 -27.61
N ALA A 265 39.17 -5.75 -28.59
CA ALA A 265 38.70 -5.13 -29.82
C ALA A 265 37.34 -5.68 -30.24
N ILE A 266 36.41 -4.77 -30.57
CA ILE A 266 35.00 -5.10 -30.88
C ILE A 266 34.89 -6.01 -32.12
N HIS A 267 35.89 -6.07 -32.99
CA HIS A 267 35.89 -6.91 -34.19
C HIS A 267 36.47 -8.32 -33.98
N ASN A 268 37.06 -8.60 -32.80
CA ASN A 268 37.65 -9.89 -32.50
C ASN A 268 36.60 -10.83 -31.87
N VAL A 269 36.46 -12.04 -32.41
CA VAL A 269 35.40 -13.00 -32.07
C VAL A 269 35.47 -13.45 -30.61
N LEU A 270 36.68 -13.64 -30.08
CA LEU A 270 36.93 -13.94 -28.66
C LEU A 270 36.36 -12.83 -27.76
N TRP A 271 36.77 -11.59 -28.02
CA TRP A 271 36.34 -10.41 -27.24
C TRP A 271 34.84 -10.13 -27.39
N GLN A 272 34.27 -10.35 -28.59
CA GLN A 272 32.82 -10.31 -28.79
C GLN A 272 32.07 -11.36 -27.97
N CYS A 273 32.62 -12.57 -27.81
CA CYS A 273 32.00 -13.62 -26.99
C CYS A 273 31.92 -13.21 -25.52
N PHE A 274 33.01 -12.68 -24.96
CA PHE A 274 33.01 -12.11 -23.60
C PHE A 274 31.95 -11.01 -23.44
N LEU A 275 31.92 -10.05 -24.38
CA LEU A 275 30.94 -8.96 -24.39
C LEU A 275 29.49 -9.44 -24.54
N ARG A 276 29.22 -10.54 -25.26
CA ARG A 276 27.87 -11.12 -25.38
C ARG A 276 27.45 -11.90 -24.14
N LYS A 277 28.39 -12.53 -23.44
CA LYS A 277 28.12 -13.24 -22.18
C LYS A 277 27.88 -12.28 -21.00
N ASP A 278 28.44 -11.07 -21.07
CA ASP A 278 28.23 -9.99 -20.11
C ASP A 278 27.33 -8.86 -20.58
N ALA A 279 26.85 -8.93 -21.82
CA ALA A 279 25.69 -8.17 -22.20
C ALA A 279 24.64 -8.45 -21.12
N PRO A 280 24.05 -7.40 -20.50
CA PRO A 280 22.83 -7.59 -19.73
C PRO A 280 21.97 -8.50 -20.59
N THR A 281 21.46 -9.60 -20.02
CA THR A 281 20.40 -10.35 -20.69
C THR A 281 19.48 -9.28 -21.22
N ASP A 282 19.28 -9.24 -22.53
CA ASP A 282 18.45 -8.27 -23.21
C ASP A 282 17.07 -8.41 -22.56
N THR A 283 16.90 -7.71 -21.45
CA THR A 283 15.66 -7.55 -20.73
C THR A 283 14.99 -6.47 -21.52
N LYS A 284 14.59 -6.83 -22.75
CA LYS A 284 13.19 -6.60 -23.11
C LYS A 284 12.44 -6.93 -21.85
N ASP A 285 11.89 -5.91 -21.21
CA ASP A 285 11.02 -6.02 -20.07
C ASP A 285 10.06 -7.18 -20.35
N LEU A 286 10.41 -8.38 -19.88
CA LEU A 286 9.65 -9.61 -20.15
C LEU A 286 8.45 -9.48 -19.24
N ILE A 287 7.48 -8.74 -19.74
CA ILE A 287 6.18 -8.56 -19.14
C ILE A 287 5.51 -9.93 -19.23
N PRO A 288 5.09 -10.50 -18.09
CA PRO A 288 4.35 -11.75 -18.06
C PRO A 288 3.18 -11.72 -19.03
N ARG A 289 2.89 -12.85 -19.68
CA ARG A 289 1.78 -12.97 -20.63
C ARG A 289 0.44 -12.55 -20.05
N ASP A 290 0.20 -12.86 -18.77
CA ASP A 290 -1.02 -12.46 -18.07
C ASP A 290 -0.71 -11.97 -16.64
N VAL A 291 -0.44 -10.68 -16.53
CA VAL A 291 -0.12 -9.99 -15.27
C VAL A 291 -1.26 -10.13 -14.26
N ALA A 292 -2.51 -10.02 -14.68
CA ALA A 292 -3.66 -10.05 -13.77
C ALA A 292 -3.85 -11.44 -13.14
N ASN A 293 -3.81 -12.51 -13.94
CA ASN A 293 -3.93 -13.87 -13.43
C ASN A 293 -2.70 -14.29 -12.61
N LEU A 294 -1.52 -13.73 -12.89
CA LEU A 294 -0.30 -14.04 -12.16
C LEU A 294 -0.39 -13.64 -10.66
N HIS A 295 -1.12 -12.58 -10.32
CA HIS A 295 -1.37 -12.21 -8.92
C HIS A 295 -2.23 -13.25 -8.19
N CYS A 296 -3.09 -13.99 -8.90
CA CYS A 296 -3.87 -15.09 -8.30
C CYS A 296 -3.01 -16.27 -7.87
N CYS A 297 -1.85 -16.48 -8.48
CA CYS A 297 -0.95 -17.58 -8.10
C CYS A 297 -0.49 -17.47 -6.63
N LEU A 298 -0.49 -16.26 -6.05
CA LEU A 298 -0.19 -16.04 -4.63
C LEU A 298 -1.28 -16.58 -3.68
N LYS A 299 -2.50 -16.80 -4.20
CA LYS A 299 -3.64 -17.36 -3.46
C LYS A 299 -3.68 -18.89 -3.47
N ALA A 300 -2.77 -19.54 -4.21
CA ALA A 300 -2.65 -20.99 -4.22
C ALA A 300 -2.21 -21.51 -2.84
N LYS A 301 -2.89 -22.56 -2.37
CA LYS A 301 -2.64 -23.19 -1.07
C LYS A 301 -1.44 -24.13 -1.14
N SER A 302 -1.30 -24.89 -2.23
CA SER A 302 -0.17 -25.81 -2.45
C SER A 302 0.96 -25.15 -3.25
N ALA A 303 2.21 -25.51 -2.90
CA ALA A 303 3.38 -25.03 -3.63
C ALA A 303 3.37 -25.50 -5.10
N THR A 304 2.90 -26.72 -5.36
CA THR A 304 2.77 -27.28 -6.71
C THR A 304 1.81 -26.47 -7.58
N CYS A 305 0.63 -26.12 -7.08
CA CYS A 305 -0.32 -25.30 -7.84
C CYS A 305 0.16 -23.86 -8.02
N LYS A 306 0.87 -23.31 -7.03
CA LYS A 306 1.52 -22.01 -7.15
C LYS A 306 2.54 -21.99 -8.30
N GLU A 307 3.36 -23.03 -8.40
CA GLU A 307 4.37 -23.18 -9.46
C GLU A 307 3.73 -23.38 -10.84
N LEU A 308 2.79 -24.33 -10.96
CA LEU A 308 2.08 -24.58 -12.22
C LEU A 308 1.33 -23.32 -12.70
N CYS A 309 0.68 -22.58 -11.79
CA CYS A 309 0.02 -21.31 -12.09
C CYS A 309 1.02 -20.28 -12.61
N PHE A 310 2.15 -20.10 -11.92
CA PHE A 310 3.18 -19.14 -12.32
C PHE A 310 3.74 -19.44 -13.71
N HIS A 311 4.11 -20.69 -13.99
CA HIS A 311 4.60 -21.08 -15.32
C HIS A 311 3.56 -20.87 -16.42
N THR A 312 2.30 -21.16 -16.12
CA THR A 312 1.18 -21.00 -17.06
C THR A 312 0.99 -19.54 -17.49
N PHE A 313 0.94 -18.61 -16.53
CA PHE A 313 0.63 -17.20 -16.81
C PHE A 313 1.86 -16.31 -17.07
N ASN A 314 3.06 -16.75 -16.68
CA ASN A 314 4.28 -16.00 -16.94
C ASN A 314 4.78 -16.20 -18.37
N LYS A 315 5.09 -17.44 -18.77
CA LYS A 315 5.69 -17.78 -20.08
C LYS A 315 4.68 -18.32 -21.11
N GLY A 316 3.48 -18.74 -20.70
CA GLY A 316 2.45 -19.24 -21.61
C GLY A 316 2.77 -20.63 -22.20
N SER A 317 2.83 -21.67 -21.37
CA SER A 317 3.01 -23.06 -21.82
C SER A 317 1.68 -23.82 -21.83
N GLN A 318 1.28 -24.35 -23.00
CA GLN A 318 0.04 -25.12 -23.16
C GLN A 318 0.07 -26.43 -22.35
N GLU A 319 1.19 -27.15 -22.37
CA GLU A 319 1.37 -28.39 -21.60
C GLU A 319 1.24 -28.15 -20.09
N LYS A 320 1.78 -27.02 -19.60
CA LYS A 320 1.62 -26.62 -18.18
C LYS A 320 0.18 -26.22 -17.86
N TRP A 321 -0.56 -25.67 -18.83
CA TRP A 321 -1.97 -25.30 -18.66
C TRP A 321 -2.84 -26.53 -18.42
N ASP A 322 -2.68 -27.59 -19.22
CA ASP A 322 -3.48 -28.82 -19.09
C ASP A 322 -3.24 -29.50 -17.71
N MET A 323 -1.98 -29.53 -17.26
CA MET A 323 -1.65 -30.02 -15.92
C MET A 323 -2.21 -29.12 -14.81
N PHE A 324 -2.15 -27.81 -15.00
CA PHE A 324 -2.68 -26.84 -14.05
C PHE A 324 -4.20 -26.96 -13.90
N ASP A 325 -4.92 -27.07 -15.02
CA ASP A 325 -6.38 -27.24 -15.05
C ASP A 325 -6.79 -28.50 -14.26
N LEU A 326 -6.21 -29.65 -14.62
CA LEU A 326 -6.53 -30.95 -14.01
C LEU A 326 -6.12 -31.07 -12.53
N GLN A 327 -4.96 -30.55 -12.14
CA GLN A 327 -4.43 -30.76 -10.78
C GLN A 327 -4.86 -29.68 -9.79
N CYS A 328 -5.17 -28.48 -10.27
CA CYS A 328 -5.38 -27.31 -9.42
C CYS A 328 -6.79 -26.72 -9.54
N LEU A 329 -7.34 -26.56 -10.75
CA LEU A 329 -8.65 -25.93 -10.90
C LEU A 329 -9.80 -26.86 -10.48
N ASP A 330 -9.66 -28.16 -10.71
CA ASP A 330 -10.62 -29.19 -10.25
C ASP A 330 -10.43 -29.58 -8.76
N ASN A 331 -9.40 -29.05 -8.09
CA ASN A 331 -9.09 -29.40 -6.71
C ASN A 331 -9.87 -28.55 -5.71
N SER A 332 -10.79 -29.18 -4.96
CA SER A 332 -11.57 -28.54 -3.88
C SER A 332 -10.74 -27.83 -2.79
N GLN A 333 -9.44 -28.13 -2.67
CA GLN A 333 -8.54 -27.45 -1.73
C GLN A 333 -7.99 -26.12 -2.25
N GLU A 334 -8.03 -25.87 -3.56
CA GLU A 334 -7.50 -24.68 -4.25
C GLU A 334 -8.62 -23.68 -4.60
N THR A 335 -9.63 -23.59 -3.73
CA THR A 335 -10.81 -22.72 -3.93
C THR A 335 -10.45 -21.24 -4.01
N MET A 336 -9.50 -20.75 -3.22
CA MET A 336 -9.08 -19.33 -3.27
C MET A 336 -8.38 -18.97 -4.59
N LEU A 337 -7.59 -19.90 -5.15
CA LEU A 337 -6.92 -19.72 -6.43
C LEU A 337 -7.92 -19.72 -7.59
N SER A 338 -8.77 -20.75 -7.66
CA SER A 338 -9.80 -20.88 -8.70
C SER A 338 -10.79 -19.70 -8.68
N GLN A 339 -11.22 -19.28 -7.49
CA GLN A 339 -12.08 -18.11 -7.31
C GLN A 339 -11.41 -16.83 -7.83
N CYS A 340 -10.15 -16.60 -7.46
CA CYS A 340 -9.39 -15.44 -7.90
C CYS A 340 -9.28 -15.39 -9.44
N LEU A 341 -9.02 -16.53 -10.08
CA LEU A 341 -8.94 -16.59 -11.55
C LEU A 341 -10.30 -16.32 -12.21
N GLU A 342 -11.40 -16.78 -11.60
CA GLU A 342 -12.75 -16.45 -12.07
C GLU A 342 -13.07 -14.95 -11.91
N ASP A 343 -12.63 -14.34 -10.81
CA ASP A 343 -12.76 -12.92 -10.51
C ASP A 343 -12.02 -12.01 -11.51
N VAL A 344 -10.84 -12.42 -11.96
CA VAL A 344 -10.10 -11.70 -13.02
C VAL A 344 -10.82 -11.77 -14.37
N ARG A 345 -11.35 -12.96 -14.71
CA ARG A 345 -11.99 -13.20 -16.01
C ARG A 345 -13.36 -12.54 -16.11
N THR A 346 -14.19 -12.71 -15.08
CA THR A 346 -15.59 -12.28 -15.05
C THR A 346 -15.94 -11.75 -13.66
N PRO A 347 -15.59 -10.49 -13.34
CA PRO A 347 -15.85 -9.90 -12.02
C PRO A 347 -17.35 -9.75 -11.76
N CYS A 348 -17.75 -9.91 -10.51
CA CYS A 348 -19.14 -9.73 -10.09
C CYS A 348 -19.61 -8.28 -10.27
N SER A 349 -20.79 -8.12 -10.88
CA SER A 349 -21.40 -6.82 -11.17
C SER A 349 -22.87 -6.77 -10.74
N LEU A 350 -23.34 -5.61 -10.25
CA LEU A 350 -24.69 -5.48 -9.68
C LEU A 350 -25.78 -5.42 -10.74
N GLY A 351 -26.75 -6.32 -10.69
CA GLY A 351 -27.93 -6.32 -11.54
C GLY A 351 -27.79 -7.16 -12.79
N CYS A 352 -28.92 -7.49 -13.40
CA CYS A 352 -28.99 -8.15 -14.69
C CYS A 352 -30.24 -7.73 -15.46
N SER A 353 -30.09 -7.58 -16.79
CA SER A 353 -31.15 -7.13 -17.69
C SER A 353 -30.91 -7.67 -19.10
N SER A 354 -31.96 -7.66 -19.91
CA SER A 354 -31.91 -7.96 -21.35
C SER A 354 -31.57 -9.41 -21.71
N LEU A 355 -31.82 -10.37 -20.81
CA LEU A 355 -31.78 -11.81 -21.14
C LEU A 355 -33.12 -12.26 -21.72
N THR A 356 -33.09 -13.16 -22.70
CA THR A 356 -34.27 -13.70 -23.37
C THR A 356 -34.64 -15.09 -22.84
N TYR A 357 -33.72 -16.06 -22.93
CA TYR A 357 -33.94 -17.42 -22.46
C TYR A 357 -34.01 -17.48 -20.93
N CYS A 358 -33.04 -16.86 -20.27
CA CYS A 358 -32.87 -16.76 -18.83
C CYS A 358 -33.56 -15.53 -18.22
N SER A 359 -34.73 -15.16 -18.76
CA SER A 359 -35.46 -13.94 -18.38
C SER A 359 -35.88 -13.86 -16.90
N GLN A 360 -35.93 -14.98 -16.17
CA GLN A 360 -36.20 -15.01 -14.73
C GLN A 360 -35.10 -14.36 -13.87
N LEU A 361 -33.92 -14.14 -14.45
CA LEU A 361 -32.78 -13.44 -13.83
C LEU A 361 -32.80 -11.93 -14.09
N ASN A 362 -33.63 -11.44 -15.02
CA ASN A 362 -33.79 -10.02 -15.28
C ASN A 362 -34.41 -9.26 -14.09
N ASP A 363 -34.18 -7.95 -14.05
CA ASP A 363 -34.76 -6.99 -13.10
C ASP A 363 -34.44 -7.30 -11.62
N ARG A 364 -33.33 -8.02 -11.40
CA ARG A 364 -32.77 -8.32 -10.08
C ARG A 364 -31.64 -7.37 -9.76
N HIS A 365 -31.96 -6.11 -9.56
CA HIS A 365 -30.95 -5.06 -9.51
C HIS A 365 -30.04 -5.05 -8.27
N THR A 366 -30.43 -5.75 -7.19
CA THR A 366 -29.63 -5.85 -5.95
C THR A 366 -28.82 -7.14 -5.84
N THR A 367 -28.92 -8.03 -6.82
CA THR A 367 -28.11 -9.27 -6.87
C THR A 367 -26.93 -9.06 -7.79
N MET A 368 -25.80 -9.73 -7.53
CA MET A 368 -24.62 -9.64 -8.38
C MET A 368 -24.56 -10.80 -9.36
N PHE A 369 -23.96 -10.56 -10.53
CA PHE A 369 -23.78 -11.55 -11.60
C PHE A 369 -22.42 -11.38 -12.25
N ARG A 370 -21.78 -12.51 -12.60
CA ARG A 370 -20.51 -12.53 -13.35
C ARG A 370 -20.72 -12.40 -14.86
N SER A 371 -21.75 -13.04 -15.39
CA SER A 371 -21.95 -13.23 -16.83
C SER A 371 -23.36 -12.85 -17.28
N CYS A 372 -23.86 -11.69 -16.85
CA CYS A 372 -25.13 -11.17 -17.38
C CYS A 372 -24.94 -10.55 -18.77
N ASN A 373 -24.98 -11.38 -19.81
CA ASN A 373 -24.89 -10.95 -21.21
C ASN A 373 -25.59 -11.95 -22.15
N VAL A 374 -25.79 -11.52 -23.40
CA VAL A 374 -26.47 -12.32 -24.44
C VAL A 374 -25.74 -13.63 -24.76
N ARG A 375 -24.41 -13.67 -24.61
CA ARG A 375 -23.63 -14.89 -24.88
C ARG A 375 -23.91 -15.97 -23.85
N ALA A 376 -23.93 -15.61 -22.56
CA ALA A 376 -24.28 -16.53 -21.48
C ALA A 376 -25.74 -17.01 -21.58
N ASP A 377 -26.66 -16.14 -22.00
CA ASP A 377 -28.06 -16.49 -22.26
C ASP A 377 -28.19 -17.56 -23.36
N LEU A 378 -27.43 -17.39 -24.44
CA LEU A 378 -27.36 -18.35 -25.54
C LEU A 378 -26.70 -19.67 -25.13
N ASP A 379 -25.57 -19.61 -24.41
CA ASP A 379 -24.86 -20.80 -23.95
C ASP A 379 -25.74 -21.64 -22.98
N ALA A 380 -26.56 -20.99 -22.15
CA ALA A 380 -27.57 -21.65 -21.31
C ALA A 380 -28.69 -22.32 -22.14
N HIS A 381 -29.09 -21.71 -23.24
CA HIS A 381 -30.10 -22.28 -24.13
C HIS A 381 -29.56 -23.52 -24.87
N LEU A 382 -28.32 -23.45 -25.35
CA LEU A 382 -27.66 -24.53 -26.07
C LEU A 382 -27.37 -25.73 -25.16
N SER A 383 -26.90 -25.51 -23.92
CA SER A 383 -26.62 -26.62 -22.99
C SER A 383 -27.88 -27.42 -22.62
N MET A 384 -29.02 -26.75 -22.52
CA MET A 384 -30.32 -27.40 -22.33
C MET A 384 -30.74 -28.25 -23.54
N ALA A 385 -30.56 -27.74 -24.75
CA ALA A 385 -30.89 -28.47 -25.98
C ALA A 385 -30.01 -29.73 -26.16
N GLU A 386 -28.72 -29.65 -25.83
CA GLU A 386 -27.83 -30.81 -25.87
C GLU A 386 -28.20 -31.90 -24.84
N GLN A 387 -28.66 -31.49 -23.65
CA GLN A 387 -29.08 -32.40 -22.59
C GLN A 387 -30.31 -33.23 -22.98
N GLU A 388 -31.30 -32.62 -23.64
CA GLU A 388 -32.49 -33.33 -24.15
C GLU A 388 -32.12 -34.46 -25.13
N GLY A 389 -31.05 -34.28 -25.91
CA GLY A 389 -30.57 -35.26 -26.89
C GLY A 389 -29.78 -36.43 -26.30
N ARG A 390 -29.00 -36.24 -25.22
CA ARG A 390 -28.05 -37.23 -24.70
C ARG A 390 -28.52 -38.04 -23.49
N ARG A 391 -29.60 -37.62 -22.79
CA ARG A 391 -30.11 -38.24 -21.53
C ARG A 391 -29.06 -38.47 -20.43
N THR A 392 -27.92 -37.79 -20.53
CA THR A 392 -26.79 -37.89 -19.60
C THR A 392 -26.29 -36.48 -19.32
N LEU A 393 -25.97 -36.20 -18.06
CA LEU A 393 -25.50 -34.91 -17.57
C LEU A 393 -24.00 -35.01 -17.25
N GLN A 394 -23.19 -34.08 -17.76
CA GLN A 394 -21.77 -34.05 -17.41
C GLN A 394 -21.54 -33.15 -16.18
N VAL A 395 -21.02 -33.71 -15.10
CA VAL A 395 -20.68 -32.98 -13.86
C VAL A 395 -19.31 -33.43 -13.38
N ALA A 396 -18.37 -32.48 -13.21
CA ALA A 396 -16.99 -32.76 -12.78
C ALA A 396 -16.34 -33.92 -13.57
N GLY A 397 -16.47 -33.89 -14.90
CA GLY A 397 -15.95 -34.93 -15.80
C GLY A 397 -16.70 -36.26 -15.82
N MET A 398 -17.78 -36.43 -15.03
CA MET A 398 -18.58 -37.65 -14.95
C MET A 398 -19.90 -37.52 -15.71
N HIS A 399 -20.33 -38.58 -16.40
CA HIS A 399 -21.64 -38.65 -17.06
C HIS A 399 -22.68 -39.31 -16.14
N LEU A 400 -23.60 -38.50 -15.61
CA LEU A 400 -24.71 -38.92 -14.75
C LEU A 400 -25.94 -39.22 -15.60
N PRO A 401 -26.55 -40.42 -15.51
CA PRO A 401 -27.80 -40.74 -16.21
C PRO A 401 -28.97 -39.93 -15.61
N VAL A 402 -29.79 -39.32 -16.46
CA VAL A 402 -30.92 -38.49 -16.02
C VAL A 402 -32.22 -39.29 -16.08
N LYS A 403 -33.08 -39.16 -15.05
CA LYS A 403 -34.40 -39.79 -15.01
C LYS A 403 -35.34 -39.26 -16.12
N ASN A 404 -36.37 -40.03 -16.48
CA ASN A 404 -37.36 -39.60 -17.48
C ASN A 404 -38.17 -38.37 -17.03
N SER A 405 -38.66 -37.61 -18.02
CA SER A 405 -39.19 -36.24 -17.96
C SER A 405 -40.39 -35.97 -17.03
N SER A 406 -40.99 -36.99 -16.40
CA SER A 406 -42.11 -36.82 -15.46
C SER A 406 -41.68 -36.56 -14.01
N GLU A 407 -40.47 -36.94 -13.60
CA GLU A 407 -39.99 -36.77 -12.21
C GLU A 407 -39.09 -35.54 -12.02
N CYS A 408 -38.48 -35.02 -13.08
CA CYS A 408 -37.62 -33.85 -13.02
C CYS A 408 -38.08 -32.79 -14.03
N SER A 409 -38.61 -31.66 -13.53
CA SER A 409 -39.22 -30.63 -14.39
C SER A 409 -38.20 -29.95 -15.30
N THR A 410 -38.63 -29.65 -16.53
CA THR A 410 -37.86 -28.85 -17.50
C THR A 410 -37.49 -27.45 -16.96
N ASP A 411 -38.34 -26.89 -16.10
CA ASP A 411 -38.12 -25.56 -15.49
C ASP A 411 -36.98 -25.55 -14.46
N LEU A 412 -36.80 -26.67 -13.73
CA LEU A 412 -35.68 -26.84 -12.81
C LEU A 412 -34.35 -26.83 -13.58
N TRP A 413 -34.25 -27.64 -14.64
CA TRP A 413 -33.04 -27.71 -15.45
C TRP A 413 -32.74 -26.40 -16.19
N LYS A 414 -33.78 -25.74 -16.73
CA LYS A 414 -33.64 -24.41 -17.30
C LYS A 414 -33.04 -23.43 -16.27
N SER A 415 -33.53 -23.47 -15.03
CA SER A 415 -33.03 -22.60 -13.96
C SER A 415 -31.57 -22.91 -13.62
N VAL A 416 -31.19 -24.19 -13.59
CA VAL A 416 -29.81 -24.64 -13.35
C VAL A 416 -28.89 -24.17 -14.47
N ALA A 417 -29.24 -24.41 -15.74
CA ALA A 417 -28.46 -23.95 -16.89
C ALA A 417 -28.27 -22.43 -16.85
N CYS A 418 -29.34 -21.68 -16.57
CA CYS A 418 -29.26 -20.24 -16.43
C CYS A 418 -28.34 -19.80 -15.28
N VAL A 419 -28.43 -20.41 -14.09
CA VAL A 419 -27.54 -20.08 -12.96
C VAL A 419 -26.08 -20.45 -13.26
N LEU A 420 -25.81 -21.56 -13.95
CA LEU A 420 -24.46 -22.00 -14.29
C LEU A 420 -23.77 -21.11 -15.34
N HIS A 421 -24.52 -20.56 -16.30
CA HIS A 421 -23.96 -19.73 -17.36
C HIS A 421 -24.02 -18.23 -17.06
N VAL A 422 -25.12 -17.73 -16.48
CA VAL A 422 -25.25 -16.30 -16.07
C VAL A 422 -24.47 -16.02 -14.79
N LYS A 423 -24.26 -17.05 -13.95
CA LYS A 423 -23.42 -17.04 -12.75
C LYS A 423 -23.78 -15.90 -11.78
N PRO A 424 -24.93 -15.99 -11.09
CA PRO A 424 -25.19 -15.14 -9.93
C PRO A 424 -24.08 -15.32 -8.89
N CYS A 425 -23.80 -14.28 -8.12
CA CYS A 425 -22.79 -14.33 -7.08
C CYS A 425 -23.19 -13.53 -5.85
N THR A 426 -22.51 -13.81 -4.74
CA THR A 426 -22.76 -13.17 -3.45
C THR A 426 -21.99 -11.86 -3.33
N THR A 427 -22.41 -10.98 -2.42
CA THR A 427 -21.75 -9.68 -2.18
C THR A 427 -20.30 -9.80 -1.70
N LYS A 428 -19.91 -10.99 -1.23
CA LYS A 428 -18.53 -11.31 -0.84
C LYS A 428 -17.68 -11.90 -1.97
N GLY A 429 -18.21 -11.94 -3.20
CA GLY A 429 -17.48 -12.49 -4.35
C GLY A 429 -17.05 -13.95 -4.18
N LEU A 430 -17.59 -14.70 -3.21
CA LEU A 430 -17.00 -15.96 -2.74
C LEU A 430 -17.37 -17.19 -3.59
N SER A 431 -18.50 -17.16 -4.31
CA SER A 431 -18.91 -18.30 -5.12
C SER A 431 -20.06 -17.99 -6.08
N SER A 432 -19.95 -18.51 -7.31
CA SER A 432 -21.08 -18.76 -8.21
C SER A 432 -21.69 -20.15 -7.98
N LEU A 433 -21.12 -20.93 -7.05
CA LEU A 433 -21.52 -22.30 -6.77
C LEU A 433 -22.87 -22.31 -6.03
N LEU A 434 -23.67 -23.30 -6.41
CA LEU A 434 -24.93 -23.61 -5.76
C LEU A 434 -24.70 -24.06 -4.32
N CYS A 435 -25.65 -23.73 -3.45
CA CYS A 435 -25.65 -24.26 -2.09
C CYS A 435 -25.68 -25.79 -2.09
N GLU A 436 -24.98 -26.42 -1.14
CA GLU A 436 -24.88 -27.89 -1.06
C GLU A 436 -26.26 -28.54 -0.97
N GLU A 437 -27.16 -27.94 -0.19
CA GLU A 437 -28.56 -28.35 -0.07
C GLU A 437 -29.30 -28.36 -1.41
N ASP A 438 -29.16 -27.31 -2.22
CA ASP A 438 -29.77 -27.21 -3.54
C ASP A 438 -29.13 -28.21 -4.52
N CYS A 439 -27.82 -28.43 -4.42
CA CYS A 439 -27.11 -29.45 -5.21
C CYS A 439 -27.64 -30.86 -4.89
N VAL A 440 -27.71 -31.21 -3.61
CA VAL A 440 -28.17 -32.53 -3.15
C VAL A 440 -29.63 -32.73 -3.54
N GLN A 441 -30.48 -31.74 -3.34
CA GLN A 441 -31.88 -31.78 -3.74
C GLN A 441 -32.01 -32.05 -5.25
N MET A 442 -31.29 -31.30 -6.07
CA MET A 442 -31.32 -31.46 -7.53
C MET A 442 -30.85 -32.85 -7.97
N LEU A 443 -29.66 -33.27 -7.52
CA LEU A 443 -29.07 -34.55 -7.96
C LEU A 443 -29.84 -35.75 -7.43
N SER A 444 -30.43 -35.68 -6.24
CA SER A 444 -31.30 -36.74 -5.72
C SER A 444 -32.62 -36.87 -6.48
N SER A 445 -33.20 -35.74 -6.90
CA SER A 445 -34.47 -35.75 -7.65
C SER A 445 -34.31 -36.20 -9.11
N CYS A 446 -33.19 -35.85 -9.76
CA CYS A 446 -33.10 -35.91 -11.22
C CYS A 446 -32.12 -36.96 -11.78
N VAL A 447 -31.18 -37.48 -11.00
CA VAL A 447 -30.23 -38.51 -11.45
C VAL A 447 -30.78 -39.90 -11.17
N ASP A 448 -30.63 -40.81 -12.15
CA ASP A 448 -30.93 -42.23 -11.99
C ASP A 448 -29.73 -42.96 -11.37
N TRP A 449 -29.65 -42.92 -10.05
CA TRP A 449 -28.57 -43.57 -9.30
C TRP A 449 -28.53 -45.10 -9.47
N ALA A 450 -29.62 -45.73 -9.93
CA ALA A 450 -29.63 -47.17 -10.19
C ALA A 450 -28.82 -47.53 -11.45
N GLN A 451 -28.76 -46.62 -12.42
CA GLN A 451 -27.97 -46.81 -13.65
C GLN A 451 -26.52 -46.34 -13.51
N PHE A 452 -26.18 -45.66 -12.42
CA PHE A 452 -24.85 -45.12 -12.19
C PHE A 452 -23.94 -46.16 -11.51
N LYS A 453 -22.93 -46.66 -12.24
CA LYS A 453 -22.09 -47.80 -11.82
C LYS A 453 -20.99 -47.47 -10.80
N LEU A 454 -20.81 -46.20 -10.42
CA LEU A 454 -19.76 -45.76 -9.48
C LEU A 454 -20.34 -45.60 -8.07
N PRO A 455 -19.54 -45.78 -6.99
CA PRO A 455 -20.00 -45.72 -5.60
C PRO A 455 -20.17 -44.28 -5.10
N TYR A 456 -20.85 -43.44 -5.89
CA TYR A 456 -21.21 -42.08 -5.48
C TYR A 456 -22.72 -41.98 -5.28
N THR A 457 -23.10 -41.19 -4.27
CA THR A 457 -24.44 -40.70 -4.00
C THR A 457 -24.50 -39.20 -4.25
N ALA A 458 -25.71 -38.63 -4.32
CA ALA A 458 -25.91 -37.18 -4.44
C ALA A 458 -25.12 -36.41 -3.38
N ASN A 459 -25.16 -36.85 -2.11
CA ASN A 459 -24.43 -36.24 -1.00
C ASN A 459 -22.92 -36.28 -1.22
N THR A 460 -22.35 -37.46 -1.52
CA THR A 460 -20.89 -37.58 -1.70
C THR A 460 -20.38 -36.82 -2.92
N LEU A 461 -21.21 -36.66 -3.95
CA LEU A 461 -20.85 -35.93 -5.16
C LEU A 461 -20.94 -34.41 -4.93
N CYS A 462 -22.03 -33.93 -4.34
CA CYS A 462 -22.17 -32.51 -3.98
C CYS A 462 -21.13 -32.06 -2.94
N ALA A 463 -20.80 -32.91 -1.95
CA ALA A 463 -19.75 -32.63 -0.97
C ALA A 463 -18.34 -32.53 -1.59
N ARG A 464 -18.15 -33.01 -2.82
CA ARG A 464 -16.90 -32.89 -3.59
C ARG A 464 -16.88 -31.64 -4.47
N ILE A 465 -18.03 -31.25 -5.00
CA ILE A 465 -18.18 -30.13 -5.95
C ILE A 465 -18.39 -28.80 -5.22
N VAL A 466 -19.11 -28.82 -4.10
CA VAL A 466 -19.39 -27.65 -3.26
C VAL A 466 -18.36 -27.62 -2.13
N PRO A 467 -17.64 -26.50 -1.92
CA PRO A 467 -16.60 -26.40 -0.90
C PRO A 467 -17.17 -26.53 0.52
N GLN A 468 -16.58 -27.42 1.33
CA GLN A 468 -17.01 -27.79 2.71
C GLN A 468 -16.71 -26.75 3.80
N SER A 469 -16.69 -25.46 3.48
CA SER A 469 -16.38 -24.43 4.47
C SER A 469 -17.64 -23.99 5.20
N ASN A 470 -17.66 -24.03 6.54
CA ASN A 470 -18.75 -23.49 7.38
C ASN A 470 -18.96 -21.96 7.24
N THR A 471 -18.26 -21.30 6.31
CA THR A 471 -18.28 -19.85 6.06
C THR A 471 -18.54 -19.49 4.58
N THR A 472 -18.82 -20.47 3.71
CA THR A 472 -19.08 -20.20 2.28
C THR A 472 -20.50 -19.65 2.08
N ASN A 473 -20.55 -18.39 1.65
CA ASN A 473 -21.77 -17.82 1.08
C ASN A 473 -22.00 -18.44 -0.31
N CYS A 474 -23.02 -19.29 -0.42
CA CYS A 474 -23.42 -19.96 -1.66
C CYS A 474 -24.62 -19.27 -2.34
N VAL A 475 -24.93 -19.67 -3.58
CA VAL A 475 -26.06 -19.16 -4.34
C VAL A 475 -27.23 -20.13 -4.23
N SER A 476 -28.35 -19.69 -3.65
CA SER A 476 -29.55 -20.54 -3.58
C SER A 476 -30.33 -20.52 -4.90
N LEU A 477 -30.61 -21.70 -5.45
CA LEU A 477 -31.32 -21.90 -6.71
C LEU A 477 -32.79 -21.44 -6.62
N GLN A 478 -33.42 -21.65 -5.46
CA GLN A 478 -34.83 -21.33 -5.23
C GLN A 478 -35.14 -19.86 -5.53
N GLN A 479 -34.17 -18.97 -5.28
CA GLN A 479 -34.32 -17.54 -5.53
C GLN A 479 -34.51 -17.22 -7.01
N TYR A 480 -34.05 -18.08 -7.92
CA TYR A 480 -34.00 -17.85 -9.37
C TYR A 480 -34.96 -18.71 -10.18
N MET A 481 -35.73 -19.60 -9.52
CA MET A 481 -36.76 -20.41 -10.21
C MET A 481 -37.99 -19.59 -10.61
N LYS A 482 -38.24 -18.45 -9.96
CA LYS A 482 -39.40 -17.58 -10.22
C LYS A 482 -38.94 -16.23 -10.79
N PRO A 483 -39.75 -15.58 -11.65
CA PRO A 483 -39.47 -14.22 -12.11
C PRO A 483 -39.35 -13.25 -10.93
N SER A 484 -38.56 -12.19 -11.11
CA SER A 484 -38.44 -11.11 -10.14
C SER A 484 -39.77 -10.37 -9.98
N THR A 485 -40.11 -10.00 -8.74
CA THR A 485 -41.32 -9.21 -8.42
C THR A 485 -41.12 -7.71 -8.63
N SER A 486 -39.90 -7.27 -8.94
CA SER A 486 -39.46 -5.87 -8.93
C SER A 486 -39.58 -5.16 -10.30
N ARG A 487 -40.65 -5.42 -11.06
CA ARG A 487 -40.86 -4.80 -12.39
C ARG A 487 -41.24 -3.31 -12.38
N LEU A 488 -41.50 -2.72 -11.20
CA LEU A 488 -42.13 -1.40 -11.06
C LEU A 488 -41.18 -0.26 -10.66
N ALA A 489 -39.89 -0.51 -10.46
CA ALA A 489 -38.93 0.53 -10.08
C ALA A 489 -38.12 0.98 -11.30
N ALA A 490 -37.95 2.30 -11.49
CA ALA A 490 -37.09 2.83 -12.53
C ALA A 490 -35.66 2.28 -12.36
N PRO A 491 -35.12 1.53 -13.36
CA PRO A 491 -33.82 0.91 -13.23
C PRO A 491 -32.70 1.96 -13.24
N ALA A 492 -31.70 1.78 -12.38
CA ALA A 492 -30.47 2.57 -12.44
C ALA A 492 -29.64 2.17 -13.68
N SER A 493 -28.98 3.14 -14.30
CA SER A 493 -28.26 2.95 -15.54
C SER A 493 -26.89 2.31 -15.32
N ARG A 494 -26.57 1.34 -16.19
CA ARG A 494 -25.33 0.58 -16.18
C ARG A 494 -24.65 0.69 -17.54
N PRO A 495 -24.11 1.87 -17.89
CA PRO A 495 -23.71 2.16 -19.26
C PRO A 495 -22.50 1.33 -19.72
N CYS A 496 -21.72 0.78 -18.80
CA CYS A 496 -20.61 -0.12 -19.09
C CYS A 496 -20.96 -1.62 -19.04
N ALA A 497 -22.23 -1.98 -18.81
CA ALA A 497 -22.65 -3.38 -18.85
C ALA A 497 -22.50 -3.96 -20.27
N GLY A 498 -22.03 -5.21 -20.37
CA GLY A 498 -21.80 -5.87 -21.65
C GLY A 498 -20.51 -5.48 -22.37
N ALA A 499 -19.59 -4.76 -21.71
CA ALA A 499 -18.29 -4.35 -22.25
C ALA A 499 -18.39 -3.61 -23.60
N PRO A 500 -19.00 -2.40 -23.63
CA PRO A 500 -19.26 -1.66 -24.87
C PRO A 500 -18.02 -1.06 -25.54
N CYS A 501 -16.85 -1.13 -24.89
CA CYS A 501 -15.58 -0.62 -25.41
C CYS A 501 -14.72 -1.75 -25.99
N SER A 502 -13.75 -1.38 -26.84
CA SER A 502 -12.80 -2.36 -27.38
C SER A 502 -11.89 -2.97 -26.29
N ARG A 503 -11.25 -4.12 -26.57
CA ARG A 503 -10.38 -4.83 -25.60
C ARG A 503 -9.19 -4.01 -25.07
N ALA A 504 -8.76 -2.97 -25.78
CA ALA A 504 -7.68 -2.07 -25.37
C ALA A 504 -8.18 -0.78 -24.71
N GLN A 505 -9.48 -0.74 -24.38
CA GLN A 505 -10.13 0.44 -23.83
C GLN A 505 -10.89 0.11 -22.55
N LEU A 506 -10.78 1.01 -21.58
CA LEU A 506 -11.53 0.98 -20.34
C LEU A 506 -12.84 1.77 -20.51
N CYS A 507 -13.97 1.12 -20.21
CA CYS A 507 -15.25 1.83 -20.11
C CYS A 507 -15.36 2.56 -18.77
N ARG A 508 -15.68 3.86 -18.81
CA ARG A 508 -15.96 4.67 -17.62
C ARG A 508 -17.32 5.34 -17.78
N ALA A 509 -18.23 5.12 -16.82
CA ALA A 509 -19.51 5.82 -16.78
C ALA A 509 -19.31 7.33 -16.63
N ASP A 510 -20.05 8.14 -17.40
CA ASP A 510 -20.03 9.59 -17.28
C ASP A 510 -21.10 10.05 -16.28
N ARG A 511 -20.67 10.25 -15.04
CA ARG A 511 -21.53 10.71 -13.94
C ARG A 511 -21.99 12.16 -14.12
N ASN A 512 -21.28 12.97 -14.90
CA ASN A 512 -21.70 14.33 -15.24
C ASN A 512 -22.88 14.34 -16.22
N CYS A 513 -22.99 13.28 -17.04
CA CYS A 513 -24.13 13.05 -17.92
C CYS A 513 -25.31 12.34 -17.24
N ALA A 514 -25.08 11.59 -16.16
CA ALA A 514 -26.13 10.87 -15.44
C ALA A 514 -27.25 11.79 -14.88
N LEU A 515 -26.96 13.08 -14.72
CA LEU A 515 -27.88 14.12 -14.22
C LEU A 515 -28.51 14.98 -15.33
N ALA A 516 -28.25 14.69 -16.61
CA ALA A 516 -28.75 15.52 -17.70
C ALA A 516 -30.27 15.39 -17.87
N VAL A 517 -30.97 16.52 -17.75
CA VAL A 517 -32.43 16.63 -18.01
C VAL A 517 -32.72 16.35 -19.50
N ALA A 518 -33.82 15.63 -19.75
CA ALA A 518 -34.25 15.10 -21.05
C ALA A 518 -34.21 16.10 -22.24
N SER A 519 -34.29 17.42 -22.00
CA SER A 519 -34.24 18.46 -23.03
C SER A 519 -32.84 18.69 -23.64
N THR A 520 -31.77 18.17 -23.04
CA THR A 520 -30.37 18.25 -23.56
C THR A 520 -29.74 16.88 -23.78
N ALA A 521 -30.52 15.80 -23.63
CA ALA A 521 -30.06 14.41 -23.64
C ALA A 521 -29.46 13.96 -24.99
N ALA A 522 -29.77 14.63 -26.10
CA ALA A 522 -29.28 14.26 -27.43
C ALA A 522 -27.75 14.39 -27.61
N ALA A 523 -27.05 15.11 -26.71
CA ALA A 523 -25.60 15.35 -26.82
C ALA A 523 -24.74 14.74 -25.69
N CYS A 524 -25.35 14.11 -24.67
CA CYS A 524 -24.60 13.57 -23.52
C CYS A 524 -24.39 12.05 -23.65
N ARG A 525 -23.14 11.61 -23.76
CA ARG A 525 -22.80 10.17 -23.77
C ARG A 525 -22.80 9.66 -22.33
N SER A 526 -23.47 8.53 -22.07
CA SER A 526 -23.56 7.94 -20.72
C SER A 526 -22.26 7.27 -20.24
N TYR A 527 -21.30 7.07 -21.15
CA TYR A 527 -19.96 6.53 -20.85
C TYR A 527 -18.91 7.04 -21.84
N HIS A 528 -17.65 6.90 -21.44
CA HIS A 528 -16.45 7.14 -22.27
C HIS A 528 -15.60 5.88 -22.36
N CYS A 529 -14.99 5.64 -23.52
CA CYS A 529 -13.97 4.62 -23.71
C CYS A 529 -12.59 5.29 -23.66
N LEU A 530 -11.79 4.92 -22.66
CA LEU A 530 -10.45 5.45 -22.44
C LEU A 530 -9.42 4.44 -22.90
N ASP A 531 -8.45 4.85 -23.70
CA ASP A 531 -7.34 3.96 -24.09
C ASP A 531 -6.51 3.54 -22.86
N GLY A 532 -6.04 2.30 -22.90
CA GLY A 532 -5.27 1.71 -21.81
C GLY A 532 -4.42 0.53 -22.24
N CYS A 533 -3.80 -0.10 -21.25
CA CYS A 533 -2.94 -1.27 -21.42
C CYS A 533 -3.66 -2.52 -20.93
N PRO A 534 -3.92 -3.52 -21.80
CA PRO A 534 -4.45 -4.80 -21.36
C PRO A 534 -3.42 -5.54 -20.50
N LEU A 535 -3.88 -6.21 -19.45
CA LEU A 535 -3.01 -6.88 -18.48
C LEU A 535 -3.01 -8.41 -18.60
N GLY A 536 -3.52 -8.96 -19.70
CA GLY A 536 -3.38 -10.38 -20.04
C GLY A 536 -4.14 -10.79 -21.29
N GLU A 537 -3.79 -11.96 -21.81
CA GLU A 537 -4.49 -12.56 -22.96
C GLU A 537 -5.74 -13.32 -22.50
N GLY A 538 -6.93 -12.75 -22.75
CA GLY A 538 -8.22 -13.41 -22.51
C GLY A 538 -9.02 -12.86 -21.32
N ASN A 539 -8.49 -11.88 -20.58
CA ASN A 539 -9.25 -11.10 -19.61
C ASN A 539 -9.62 -9.72 -20.18
N SER A 540 -10.65 -9.08 -19.61
CA SER A 540 -11.10 -7.76 -20.03
C SER A 540 -10.43 -6.62 -19.25
N TYR A 541 -9.35 -6.91 -18.51
CA TYR A 541 -8.79 -5.92 -17.60
C TYR A 541 -7.77 -5.01 -18.29
N VAL A 542 -8.08 -3.72 -18.23
CA VAL A 542 -7.32 -2.65 -18.87
C VAL A 542 -7.07 -1.57 -17.84
N VAL A 543 -5.81 -1.18 -17.66
CA VAL A 543 -5.45 0.00 -16.87
C VAL A 543 -5.33 1.23 -17.79
N PRO A 544 -5.77 2.42 -17.35
CA PRO A 544 -5.71 3.60 -18.21
C PRO A 544 -4.26 4.04 -18.46
N ILE A 545 -4.03 4.71 -19.60
CA ILE A 545 -2.72 5.33 -19.89
C ILE A 545 -2.31 6.27 -18.75
N GLY A 546 -1.04 6.17 -18.35
CA GLY A 546 -0.46 6.92 -17.23
C GLY A 546 -0.55 6.20 -15.87
N ALA A 547 -1.33 5.12 -15.76
CA ALA A 547 -1.38 4.31 -14.54
C ALA A 547 -0.06 3.55 -14.31
N TRP A 548 0.22 3.29 -13.03
CA TRP A 548 1.35 2.46 -12.60
C TRP A 548 0.83 1.11 -12.09
N VAL A 549 1.49 0.05 -12.54
CA VAL A 549 1.05 -1.34 -12.38
C VAL A 549 2.13 -2.12 -11.65
N ARG A 550 1.73 -2.90 -10.64
CA ARG A 550 2.59 -3.85 -9.94
C ARG A 550 2.53 -5.21 -10.63
N VAL A 551 3.68 -5.70 -11.06
CA VAL A 551 3.87 -6.97 -11.78
C VAL A 551 4.64 -7.94 -10.88
N PHE A 552 4.08 -9.13 -10.64
CA PHE A 552 4.75 -10.17 -9.86
C PHE A 552 5.83 -10.87 -10.70
N MET A 553 7.01 -11.15 -10.12
CA MET A 553 8.20 -11.60 -10.87
C MET A 553 8.87 -12.88 -10.38
N SER A 554 8.58 -13.36 -9.15
CA SER A 554 9.47 -14.31 -8.49
C SER A 554 9.55 -15.70 -9.13
N ASP A 555 10.79 -16.21 -9.22
CA ASP A 555 11.07 -17.64 -9.16
C ASP A 555 11.00 -18.12 -7.70
N LEU A 556 10.45 -19.31 -7.49
CA LEU A 556 9.94 -19.81 -6.19
C LEU A 556 10.97 -19.95 -5.06
N SER A 557 12.25 -19.71 -5.34
CA SER A 557 13.40 -19.82 -4.43
C SER A 557 13.80 -18.52 -3.72
N HIS A 558 13.42 -17.33 -4.24
CA HIS A 558 13.93 -16.03 -3.75
C HIS A 558 12.81 -15.05 -3.33
N GLY A 559 11.94 -15.45 -2.39
CA GLY A 559 10.94 -14.55 -1.78
C GLY A 559 9.93 -13.96 -2.77
N LEU A 560 9.17 -12.95 -2.34
CA LEU A 560 8.24 -12.19 -3.20
C LEU A 560 8.93 -10.97 -3.82
N CYS A 561 8.96 -10.93 -5.14
CA CYS A 561 9.60 -9.92 -5.96
C CYS A 561 8.55 -9.31 -6.88
N PHE A 562 8.57 -7.99 -7.02
CA PHE A 562 7.69 -7.26 -7.91
C PHE A 562 8.49 -6.31 -8.78
N LYS A 563 7.98 -6.00 -9.97
CA LYS A 563 8.36 -4.84 -10.76
C LYS A 563 7.18 -3.87 -10.79
N ILE A 564 7.45 -2.59 -10.95
CA ILE A 564 6.41 -1.62 -11.25
C ILE A 564 6.64 -1.03 -12.63
N CYS A 565 5.59 -1.03 -13.44
CA CYS A 565 5.62 -0.60 -14.83
C CYS A 565 4.59 0.51 -15.04
N LYS A 566 4.84 1.38 -16.00
CA LYS A 566 3.91 2.45 -16.39
C LYS A 566 3.16 2.04 -17.65
N CYS A 567 1.86 2.30 -17.71
CA CYS A 567 1.08 2.14 -18.94
C CYS A 567 1.32 3.34 -19.89
N GLU A 568 2.01 3.11 -21.01
CA GLU A 568 2.28 4.10 -22.07
C GLU A 568 2.03 3.48 -23.45
N GLY A 569 1.46 4.23 -24.41
CA GLY A 569 1.32 3.76 -25.80
C GLY A 569 0.58 2.42 -25.97
N LYS A 570 -0.36 2.11 -25.06
CA LYS A 570 -1.13 0.84 -24.96
C LYS A 570 -0.34 -0.40 -24.49
N GLY A 571 0.91 -0.24 -24.04
CA GLY A 571 1.71 -1.29 -23.42
C GLY A 571 2.29 -0.88 -22.07
N LEU A 572 2.78 -1.85 -21.31
CA LEU A 572 3.57 -1.55 -20.10
C LEU A 572 5.01 -1.23 -20.53
N THR A 573 5.54 -0.10 -20.04
CA THR A 573 6.90 0.36 -20.29
C THR A 573 7.53 0.86 -18.98
N LYS A 574 8.83 1.21 -19.01
CA LYS A 574 9.54 1.80 -17.86
C LYS A 574 9.43 0.95 -16.60
N CYS A 575 9.61 -0.36 -16.73
CA CYS A 575 9.51 -1.28 -15.61
C CYS A 575 10.74 -1.16 -14.68
N GLN A 576 10.51 -1.07 -13.38
CA GLN A 576 11.57 -0.99 -12.37
C GLN A 576 11.36 -2.07 -11.30
N PRO A 577 12.38 -2.89 -10.96
CA PRO A 577 12.26 -3.89 -9.92
C PRO A 577 12.18 -3.24 -8.53
N LEU A 578 11.29 -3.77 -7.70
CA LEU A 578 11.22 -3.49 -6.27
C LEU A 578 12.08 -4.49 -5.49
N PRO A 579 12.64 -4.10 -4.34
CA PRO A 579 13.34 -5.01 -3.45
C PRO A 579 12.44 -6.20 -3.06
N CYS A 580 12.95 -7.43 -3.23
CA CYS A 580 12.24 -8.63 -2.85
C CYS A 580 12.09 -8.74 -1.32
N PHE A 581 11.01 -9.35 -0.85
CA PHE A 581 10.78 -9.57 0.58
C PHE A 581 10.07 -10.91 0.83
N SER A 582 10.24 -11.48 2.03
CA SER A 582 9.55 -12.72 2.40
C SER A 582 8.11 -12.46 2.89
N MET A 583 7.22 -13.44 2.66
CA MET A 583 5.91 -13.45 3.30
C MET A 583 6.08 -13.73 4.79
N GLN A 584 5.90 -12.69 5.60
CA GLN A 584 6.01 -12.77 7.05
C GLN A 584 4.63 -12.73 7.71
N HIS A 585 4.52 -13.43 8.83
CA HIS A 585 3.37 -13.39 9.73
C HIS A 585 3.60 -12.35 10.83
N CYS A 586 2.51 -11.91 11.47
CA CYS A 586 2.60 -10.94 12.56
C CYS A 586 2.67 -11.68 13.90
N PHE A 587 3.47 -11.14 14.82
CA PHE A 587 3.53 -11.64 16.20
C PHE A 587 2.93 -10.57 17.12
N VAL A 588 1.83 -10.89 17.79
CA VAL A 588 1.15 -9.99 18.73
C VAL A 588 0.91 -10.75 20.03
N ASN A 589 1.47 -10.26 21.15
CA ASN A 589 1.35 -10.88 22.49
C ASN A 589 1.66 -12.39 22.49
N ASN A 590 2.76 -12.80 21.86
CA ASN A 590 3.17 -14.21 21.66
C ASN A 590 2.19 -15.09 20.86
N LYS A 591 1.17 -14.51 20.23
CA LYS A 591 0.30 -15.21 19.27
C LYS A 591 0.76 -14.93 17.84
N LEU A 592 0.92 -16.01 17.06
CA LEU A 592 1.13 -15.92 15.62
C LEU A 592 -0.20 -15.56 14.94
N ILE A 593 -0.19 -14.48 14.17
CA ILE A 593 -1.32 -14.03 13.34
C ILE A 593 -0.91 -14.19 11.88
N LEU A 594 -1.67 -14.96 11.13
CA LEU A 594 -1.37 -15.27 9.74
C LEU A 594 -1.50 -14.01 8.87
N HIS A 595 -0.79 -13.98 7.76
CA HIS A 595 -0.95 -12.88 6.80
C HIS A 595 -2.37 -12.90 6.23
N GLY A 596 -3.00 -11.72 6.13
CA GLY A 596 -4.39 -11.55 5.73
C GLY A 596 -5.40 -11.74 6.87
N GLU A 597 -4.97 -12.27 8.02
CA GLU A 597 -5.84 -12.49 9.17
C GLU A 597 -6.22 -11.14 9.82
N LYS A 598 -7.51 -10.98 10.09
CA LYS A 598 -8.12 -9.81 10.71
C LYS A 598 -8.32 -10.07 12.19
N PHE A 599 -8.00 -9.09 13.02
CA PHE A 599 -8.10 -9.20 14.47
C PHE A 599 -8.41 -7.84 15.10
N TYR A 600 -8.74 -7.83 16.39
CA TYR A 600 -8.94 -6.60 17.14
C TYR A 600 -7.87 -6.46 18.21
N MET A 601 -7.35 -5.24 18.36
CA MET A 601 -6.58 -4.82 19.52
C MET A 601 -7.41 -3.79 20.27
N GLU A 602 -7.89 -4.16 21.46
CA GLU A 602 -8.89 -3.38 22.20
C GLU A 602 -10.15 -3.16 21.35
N CYS A 603 -10.41 -1.92 20.92
CA CYS A 603 -11.51 -1.54 20.03
C CYS A 603 -11.07 -1.31 18.57
N ASN A 604 -9.76 -1.35 18.29
CA ASN A 604 -9.20 -1.07 16.98
C ASN A 604 -9.16 -2.32 16.12
N ALA A 605 -9.80 -2.24 14.96
CA ALA A 605 -9.71 -3.27 13.93
C ALA A 605 -8.31 -3.28 13.29
N CYS A 606 -7.76 -4.47 13.09
CA CYS A 606 -6.40 -4.69 12.59
C CYS A 606 -6.36 -5.81 11.55
N VAL A 607 -5.34 -5.78 10.70
CA VAL A 607 -4.99 -6.84 9.76
C VAL A 607 -3.48 -7.04 9.70
N CYS A 608 -3.04 -8.29 9.52
CA CYS A 608 -1.63 -8.60 9.30
C CYS A 608 -1.26 -8.58 7.81
N VAL A 609 -0.35 -7.67 7.42
CA VAL A 609 0.07 -7.48 6.02
C VAL A 609 1.59 -7.69 5.93
N TRP A 610 2.03 -8.86 5.44
CA TRP A 610 3.45 -9.18 5.26
C TRP A 610 4.35 -8.82 6.47
N GLY A 611 3.92 -9.23 7.67
CA GLY A 611 4.60 -8.98 8.94
C GLY A 611 4.35 -7.59 9.54
N GLU A 612 3.62 -6.72 8.86
CA GLU A 612 3.16 -5.43 9.40
C GLU A 612 1.75 -5.55 9.98
N ARG A 613 1.57 -5.02 11.19
CA ARG A 613 0.25 -4.80 11.78
C ARG A 613 -0.32 -3.46 11.28
N VAL A 614 -1.39 -3.53 10.49
CA VAL A 614 -2.11 -2.32 10.04
C VAL A 614 -3.40 -2.23 10.84
N CYS A 615 -3.53 -1.17 11.65
CA CYS A 615 -4.61 -1.01 12.61
C CYS A 615 -5.26 0.36 12.52
N ALA A 616 -6.56 0.40 12.80
CA ALA A 616 -7.28 1.63 13.12
C ALA A 616 -6.64 2.34 14.33
N ARG A 617 -6.78 3.66 14.38
CA ARG A 617 -6.17 4.51 15.42
C ARG A 617 -7.22 5.26 16.25
N ARG A 618 -8.28 4.56 16.66
CA ARG A 618 -9.31 5.11 17.55
C ARG A 618 -8.82 5.12 18.99
N ALA A 619 -9.17 6.17 19.72
CA ALA A 619 -8.99 6.22 21.16
C ALA A 619 -10.01 5.28 21.85
N CYS A 620 -9.55 4.10 22.29
CA CYS A 620 -10.38 3.14 23.01
C CYS A 620 -10.51 3.55 24.49
N GLY A 621 -11.74 3.61 25.03
CA GLY A 621 -11.96 3.79 26.47
C GLY A 621 -12.79 4.99 26.95
N ALA A 622 -13.59 5.64 26.10
CA ALA A 622 -14.56 6.63 26.56
C ALA A 622 -15.68 5.95 27.39
N ARG A 623 -15.46 5.75 28.70
CA ARG A 623 -16.54 5.42 29.65
C ARG A 623 -17.62 6.48 29.55
N ARG A 624 -18.90 6.05 29.51
CA ARG A 624 -20.07 6.95 29.60
C ARG A 624 -19.87 7.89 30.80
N GLY A 625 -19.66 9.19 30.53
CA GLY A 625 -19.59 10.23 31.56
C GLY A 625 -18.27 10.98 31.76
N SER A 626 -17.18 10.69 31.04
CA SER A 626 -15.96 11.51 31.14
C SER A 626 -16.01 12.74 30.21
N ARG A 627 -15.66 13.93 30.72
CA ARG A 627 -15.57 15.23 30.01
C ARG A 627 -14.42 15.30 28.97
N LEU A 628 -13.97 14.16 28.46
CA LEU A 628 -12.93 14.08 27.42
C LEU A 628 -13.57 14.41 26.07
N THR A 629 -12.97 15.32 25.30
CA THR A 629 -13.40 15.53 23.92
C THR A 629 -13.16 14.24 23.14
N ARG A 630 -14.14 13.77 22.35
CA ARG A 630 -14.01 12.54 21.55
C ARG A 630 -13.07 12.69 20.34
N LEU A 631 -12.25 13.75 20.30
CA LEU A 631 -11.27 13.99 19.24
C LEU A 631 -9.90 13.45 19.67
N PRO A 632 -9.02 13.08 18.71
CA PRO A 632 -7.66 12.64 19.02
C PRO A 632 -6.91 13.63 19.92
N CYS A 633 -6.09 13.09 20.83
CA CYS A 633 -5.34 13.85 21.84
C CYS A 633 -6.19 14.79 22.72
N ASN A 634 -7.49 14.52 22.85
CA ASN A 634 -8.45 15.39 23.55
C ASN A 634 -8.45 16.83 23.01
N CYS A 635 -8.28 17.00 21.70
CA CYS A 635 -8.33 18.33 21.09
C CYS A 635 -9.72 18.97 21.15
N PRO A 636 -9.81 20.31 21.21
CA PRO A 636 -11.09 21.02 21.13
C PRO A 636 -11.68 20.95 19.71
N PRO A 637 -13.01 21.05 19.55
CA PRO A 637 -13.70 20.94 18.26
C PRO A 637 -13.70 22.24 17.44
N HIS A 638 -12.94 23.26 17.84
CA HIS A 638 -12.89 24.52 17.09
C HIS A 638 -12.19 24.34 15.75
N HIS A 639 -12.73 24.94 14.70
CA HIS A 639 -12.07 25.04 13.40
C HIS A 639 -11.33 26.37 13.33
N LEU A 640 -10.01 26.28 13.50
CA LEU A 640 -9.06 27.40 13.42
C LEU A 640 -7.89 26.89 12.59
N PRO A 641 -7.98 26.95 11.26
CA PRO A 641 -7.10 26.21 10.37
C PRO A 641 -5.64 26.55 10.64
N ALA A 642 -4.83 25.51 10.65
CA ALA A 642 -3.39 25.59 10.79
C ALA A 642 -2.77 24.72 9.71
N HIS A 643 -1.66 25.15 9.12
CA HIS A 643 -0.99 24.38 8.08
C HIS A 643 0.46 24.12 8.45
N THR A 644 0.97 23.03 7.89
CA THR A 644 2.41 22.81 7.74
C THR A 644 2.78 22.98 6.26
N ASN A 645 4.06 22.84 5.92
CA ASN A 645 4.53 22.93 4.53
C ASN A 645 3.77 22.03 3.54
N HIS A 646 3.10 20.97 4.01
CA HIS A 646 2.51 19.94 3.16
C HIS A 646 1.06 19.55 3.51
N VAL A 647 0.50 20.01 4.64
CA VAL A 647 -0.81 19.54 5.11
C VAL A 647 -1.58 20.68 5.80
N LEU A 648 -2.87 20.79 5.47
CA LEU A 648 -3.82 21.64 6.17
C LEU A 648 -4.54 20.84 7.27
N TYR A 649 -4.57 21.39 8.48
CA TYR A 649 -5.24 20.81 9.64
C TYR A 649 -6.41 21.69 10.08
N PRO A 650 -7.49 21.11 10.61
CA PRO A 650 -8.61 21.89 11.12
C PRO A 650 -8.23 22.81 12.29
N ASN A 651 -7.25 22.40 13.10
CA ASN A 651 -6.64 23.25 14.13
C ASN A 651 -5.23 22.78 14.52
N ALA A 652 -4.48 23.68 15.17
CA ALA A 652 -3.10 23.41 15.61
C ALA A 652 -2.98 22.29 16.66
N CYS A 653 -4.02 22.02 17.45
CA CYS A 653 -4.01 20.88 18.38
C CYS A 653 -3.97 19.55 17.61
N LEU A 654 -4.82 19.41 16.59
CA LEU A 654 -4.86 18.22 15.74
C LEU A 654 -3.57 18.07 14.92
N ALA A 655 -2.97 19.18 14.48
CA ALA A 655 -1.65 19.17 13.83
C ALA A 655 -0.57 18.58 14.76
N ARG A 656 -0.50 19.05 16.01
CA ARG A 656 0.41 18.51 17.03
C ARG A 656 0.12 17.06 17.38
N CYS A 657 -1.16 16.69 17.43
CA CYS A 657 -1.58 15.32 17.75
C CYS A 657 -1.04 14.28 16.75
N VAL A 658 -0.90 14.66 15.47
CA VAL A 658 -0.32 13.79 14.44
C VAL A 658 1.20 13.92 14.30
N GLY A 659 1.84 14.78 15.10
CA GLY A 659 3.29 14.91 15.21
C GLY A 659 3.92 16.11 14.49
N ALA A 660 3.15 17.15 14.13
CA ALA A 660 3.72 18.41 13.65
C ALA A 660 4.38 19.18 14.81
N THR A 661 5.55 19.77 14.56
CA THR A 661 6.26 20.59 15.56
C THR A 661 5.77 22.04 15.53
N ASP A 662 5.95 22.80 16.62
CA ASP A 662 5.52 24.20 16.67
C ASP A 662 6.22 25.06 15.61
N ALA A 663 7.44 24.71 15.21
CA ALA A 663 8.18 25.41 14.15
C ALA A 663 7.63 25.14 12.74
N GLU A 664 6.90 24.05 12.56
CA GLU A 664 6.27 23.69 11.28
C GLU A 664 4.86 24.26 11.14
N ILE A 665 4.23 24.69 12.24
CA ILE A 665 2.82 25.09 12.27
C ILE A 665 2.69 26.60 12.03
N GLU A 666 1.98 26.93 10.96
CA GLU A 666 1.56 28.29 10.63
C GLU A 666 0.03 28.40 10.74
N PHE A 667 -0.46 29.58 11.14
CA PHE A 667 -1.88 29.82 11.36
C PHE A 667 -2.55 30.48 10.16
N GLY A 668 -3.77 30.05 9.85
CA GLY A 668 -4.59 30.60 8.77
C GLY A 668 -4.64 29.69 7.55
N VAL A 669 -5.10 30.25 6.44
CA VAL A 669 -5.20 29.56 5.14
C VAL A 669 -4.41 30.37 4.13
N GLN A 670 -3.15 30.00 3.89
CA GLN A 670 -2.34 30.62 2.85
C GLN A 670 -2.66 30.00 1.49
N SER A 671 -2.71 30.83 0.44
CA SER A 671 -2.86 30.33 -0.93
C SER A 671 -1.66 29.44 -1.28
N PRO A 672 -1.84 28.26 -1.89
CA PRO A 672 -0.73 27.38 -2.29
C PRO A 672 0.30 28.02 -3.23
N CYS A 673 -0.06 29.14 -3.87
CA CYS A 673 0.79 29.92 -4.75
C CYS A 673 1.42 31.16 -4.11
N ALA A 674 1.07 31.48 -2.85
CA ALA A 674 1.65 32.62 -2.16
C ALA A 674 3.12 32.35 -1.79
N GLY A 675 4.03 33.17 -2.29
CA GLY A 675 5.48 33.02 -2.08
C GLY A 675 6.17 32.05 -3.03
N VAL A 676 5.44 31.43 -3.97
CA VAL A 676 6.00 30.50 -4.95
C VAL A 676 6.56 31.25 -6.16
N THR A 677 7.85 31.06 -6.45
CA THR A 677 8.50 31.58 -7.66
C THR A 677 8.56 30.50 -8.75
N CYS A 678 7.63 30.56 -9.72
CA CYS A 678 7.67 29.69 -10.89
C CYS A 678 8.75 30.12 -11.90
N PRO A 679 9.25 29.19 -12.76
CA PRO A 679 10.18 29.53 -13.84
C PRO A 679 9.62 30.58 -14.82
N ARG A 680 10.50 31.18 -15.64
CA ARG A 680 10.06 32.15 -16.67
C ARG A 680 8.97 31.53 -17.56
N ARG A 681 7.95 32.33 -17.90
CA ARG A 681 6.77 31.91 -18.69
C ARG A 681 5.95 30.78 -18.05
N HIS A 682 5.97 30.71 -16.72
CA HIS A 682 5.09 29.84 -15.96
C HIS A 682 4.24 30.65 -14.99
N VAL A 683 3.02 30.20 -14.77
CA VAL A 683 2.10 30.79 -13.79
C VAL A 683 1.73 29.73 -12.76
N CYS A 684 1.81 30.10 -11.49
CA CYS A 684 1.42 29.20 -10.41
C CYS A 684 -0.09 29.03 -10.40
N VAL A 685 -0.55 27.78 -10.37
CA VAL A 685 -1.95 27.41 -10.24
C VAL A 685 -2.08 26.45 -9.04
N PRO A 686 -3.03 26.67 -8.11
CA PRO A 686 -3.21 25.79 -6.95
C PRO A 686 -3.63 24.39 -7.38
N SER A 687 -3.12 23.36 -6.70
CA SER A 687 -3.43 21.95 -6.97
C SER A 687 -3.31 21.17 -5.66
N SER A 688 -4.43 20.97 -4.97
CA SER A 688 -4.48 20.22 -3.70
C SER A 688 -3.99 18.78 -3.88
N ASN A 689 -3.05 18.36 -3.05
CA ASN A 689 -2.57 16.98 -3.03
C ASN A 689 -2.47 16.46 -1.60
N VAL A 690 -2.93 15.24 -1.36
CA VAL A 690 -2.80 14.59 -0.04
C VAL A 690 -1.91 13.37 -0.18
N CYS A 691 -0.72 13.46 0.41
CA CYS A 691 0.25 12.39 0.48
C CYS A 691 -0.11 11.41 1.60
N LEU A 692 0.12 10.12 1.36
CA LEU A 692 -0.31 9.04 2.25
C LEU A 692 0.82 8.55 3.17
N SER A 693 2.07 8.94 2.89
CA SER A 693 3.25 8.67 3.70
C SER A 693 4.07 9.94 3.99
N ARG A 694 4.75 9.95 5.15
CA ARG A 694 5.72 11.00 5.53
C ARG A 694 7.04 10.90 4.74
N LEU A 695 7.36 9.75 4.16
CA LEU A 695 8.57 9.59 3.32
C LEU A 695 8.42 10.27 1.94
N GLN A 696 7.22 10.73 1.59
CA GLN A 696 7.00 11.56 0.41
C GLN A 696 7.57 12.97 0.67
N THR A 697 8.85 13.15 0.35
CA THR A 697 9.59 14.41 0.57
C THR A 697 9.08 15.60 -0.24
N SER A 698 8.20 15.37 -1.22
CA SER A 698 7.54 16.40 -2.01
C SER A 698 6.05 16.08 -2.12
N CYS A 699 5.21 16.97 -1.57
CA CYS A 699 3.75 16.92 -1.70
C CYS A 699 3.24 18.26 -2.27
N PRO A 700 3.48 18.54 -3.57
CA PRO A 700 3.25 19.86 -4.14
C PRO A 700 1.77 20.23 -4.09
N GLN A 701 1.45 21.38 -3.48
CA GLN A 701 0.10 21.95 -3.41
C GLN A 701 -0.22 22.90 -4.57
N HIS A 702 0.68 23.01 -5.54
CA HIS A 702 0.57 23.88 -6.70
C HIS A 702 1.26 23.25 -7.91
N VAL A 703 0.91 23.75 -9.10
CA VAL A 703 1.55 23.41 -10.37
C VAL A 703 1.97 24.71 -11.06
N CYS A 704 3.24 24.79 -11.46
CA CYS A 704 3.71 25.86 -12.34
C CYS A 704 3.31 25.52 -13.78
N VAL A 705 2.28 26.18 -14.30
CA VAL A 705 1.73 25.94 -15.63
C VAL A 705 2.56 26.71 -16.66
N ASN A 706 3.10 25.98 -17.64
CA ASN A 706 3.81 26.59 -18.76
C ASN A 706 2.82 27.32 -19.68
N THR A 707 3.09 28.59 -19.98
CA THR A 707 2.26 29.41 -20.88
C THR A 707 2.80 29.47 -22.32
N THR A 708 3.83 28.68 -22.66
CA THR A 708 4.30 28.53 -24.04
C THR A 708 3.49 27.46 -24.77
N ASP A 709 2.91 27.84 -25.91
CA ASP A 709 2.21 26.95 -26.84
C ASP A 709 1.16 26.04 -26.18
N CYS A 710 0.03 26.61 -25.77
CA CYS A 710 -1.03 25.84 -25.12
C CYS A 710 -1.62 24.72 -25.99
N ASN A 711 -1.52 24.81 -27.32
CA ASN A 711 -2.16 23.88 -28.26
C ASN A 711 -1.46 22.51 -28.32
N SER A 712 -0.15 22.45 -28.07
CA SER A 712 0.62 21.20 -28.06
C SER A 712 0.60 20.48 -26.70
N GLN A 713 0.07 21.13 -25.66
CA GLN A 713 -0.02 20.54 -24.32
C GLN A 713 -1.16 19.53 -24.22
N ALA A 714 -0.96 18.50 -23.41
CA ALA A 714 -1.97 17.46 -23.19
C ALA A 714 -3.29 18.05 -22.66
N ALA A 715 -4.41 17.46 -23.09
CA ALA A 715 -5.73 17.83 -22.61
C ALA A 715 -5.86 17.50 -21.12
N MET A 716 -6.01 18.54 -20.29
CA MET A 716 -6.22 18.44 -18.85
C MET A 716 -7.28 19.48 -18.46
N PRO A 717 -8.57 19.17 -18.65
CA PRO A 717 -9.62 20.17 -18.56
C PRO A 717 -9.65 20.83 -17.18
N VAL A 718 -9.96 22.12 -17.15
CA VAL A 718 -10.13 22.91 -15.92
C VAL A 718 -11.38 23.77 -16.03
N CYS A 719 -12.10 23.94 -14.93
CA CYS A 719 -13.28 24.79 -14.87
C CYS A 719 -12.92 26.14 -14.24
N ASP A 720 -13.31 27.24 -14.90
CA ASP A 720 -13.21 28.57 -14.30
C ASP A 720 -14.39 28.87 -13.36
N THR A 721 -14.29 29.98 -12.62
CA THR A 721 -15.36 30.42 -11.70
C THR A 721 -16.65 30.82 -12.41
N ASP A 722 -16.60 31.06 -13.73
CA ASP A 722 -17.75 31.46 -14.55
C ASP A 722 -18.44 30.23 -15.18
N GLY A 723 -18.00 29.01 -14.86
CA GLY A 723 -18.58 27.76 -15.36
C GLY A 723 -18.17 27.41 -16.79
N ARG A 724 -17.03 27.92 -17.28
CA ARG A 724 -16.47 27.56 -18.59
C ARG A 724 -15.32 26.57 -18.43
N THR A 725 -15.41 25.47 -19.18
CA THR A 725 -14.35 24.46 -19.27
C THR A 725 -13.29 24.92 -20.27
N HIS A 726 -12.04 24.97 -19.82
CA HIS A 726 -10.85 25.19 -20.67
C HIS A 726 -10.17 23.86 -20.97
N ALA A 727 -9.56 23.73 -22.15
CA ALA A 727 -8.97 22.46 -22.59
C ALA A 727 -7.77 22.00 -21.74
N ASN A 728 -6.98 22.96 -21.26
CA ASN A 728 -5.86 22.73 -20.35
C ASN A 728 -5.62 23.98 -19.46
N PRO A 729 -4.79 23.87 -18.41
CA PRO A 729 -4.51 25.00 -17.52
C PRO A 729 -3.84 26.18 -18.21
N CYS A 730 -3.09 25.94 -19.29
CA CYS A 730 -2.47 26.99 -20.09
C CYS A 730 -3.53 27.90 -20.73
N HIS A 731 -4.57 27.33 -21.34
CA HIS A 731 -5.68 28.11 -21.90
C HIS A 731 -6.44 28.91 -20.82
N LEU A 732 -6.65 28.35 -19.64
CA LEU A 732 -7.25 29.07 -18.51
C LEU A 732 -6.41 30.31 -18.16
N VAL A 733 -5.11 30.12 -17.92
CA VAL A 733 -4.18 31.20 -17.56
C VAL A 733 -4.12 32.26 -18.66
N MET A 734 -3.99 31.86 -19.92
CA MET A 734 -3.92 32.77 -21.07
C MET A 734 -5.23 33.54 -21.31
N SER A 735 -6.36 33.02 -20.83
CA SER A 735 -7.65 33.72 -20.89
C SER A 735 -7.86 34.77 -19.79
N GLY A 736 -6.96 34.84 -18.80
CA GLY A 736 -7.07 35.76 -17.65
C GLY A 736 -8.24 35.45 -16.70
N ARG A 737 -8.84 34.25 -16.80
CA ARG A 737 -9.95 33.81 -15.94
C ARG A 737 -9.44 33.23 -14.62
N LYS A 738 -10.26 33.31 -13.57
CA LYS A 738 -9.95 32.71 -12.27
C LYS A 738 -10.29 31.23 -12.28
N MET A 739 -9.39 30.42 -11.72
CA MET A 739 -9.64 29.00 -11.56
C MET A 739 -10.79 28.75 -10.58
N GLY A 740 -11.75 27.92 -10.99
CA GLY A 740 -12.75 27.35 -10.09
C GLY A 740 -12.24 26.03 -9.49
N TYR A 741 -11.93 25.05 -10.35
CA TYR A 741 -11.42 23.74 -9.94
C TYR A 741 -10.80 22.95 -11.11
N TRP A 742 -10.09 21.86 -10.79
CA TRP A 742 -9.51 20.93 -11.76
C TRP A 742 -10.59 19.99 -12.32
N GLY A 743 -10.49 19.66 -13.62
CA GLY A 743 -11.49 18.86 -14.32
C GLY A 743 -12.49 19.69 -15.14
N PRO A 744 -13.34 19.03 -15.93
CA PRO A 744 -14.40 19.72 -16.68
C PRO A 744 -15.46 20.27 -15.74
N CYS A 745 -16.17 21.31 -16.17
CA CYS A 745 -17.26 21.85 -15.35
C CYS A 745 -18.34 20.79 -15.08
N LEU A 746 -18.63 20.60 -13.80
CA LEU A 746 -19.62 19.68 -13.27
C LEU A 746 -21.04 20.27 -13.38
N ARG A 747 -22.03 19.37 -13.47
CA ARG A 747 -23.46 19.67 -13.49
C ARG A 747 -24.12 19.11 -12.24
N GLY A 748 -25.26 19.69 -11.85
CA GLY A 748 -26.02 19.24 -10.67
C GLY A 748 -25.37 19.60 -9.34
N CYS A 749 -24.49 20.60 -9.31
CA CYS A 749 -23.92 21.22 -8.13
C CYS A 749 -24.06 22.74 -8.18
N SER A 750 -24.04 23.39 -7.01
CA SER A 750 -23.95 24.84 -6.90
C SER A 750 -22.52 25.34 -7.11
N SER A 751 -22.35 26.33 -7.99
CA SER A 751 -21.07 27.00 -8.26
C SER A 751 -20.87 28.33 -7.51
N SER A 752 -21.88 28.81 -6.79
CA SER A 752 -21.94 30.19 -6.29
C SER A 752 -21.73 30.34 -4.78
N VAL A 753 -21.89 29.26 -4.01
CA VAL A 753 -21.91 29.31 -2.54
C VAL A 753 -20.77 28.49 -1.97
N ALA A 754 -19.97 29.09 -1.07
CA ALA A 754 -18.92 28.39 -0.35
C ALA A 754 -19.50 27.29 0.55
N VAL A 755 -18.77 26.19 0.70
CA VAL A 755 -19.20 25.01 1.47
C VAL A 755 -18.07 24.46 2.32
N CYS A 756 -18.42 23.81 3.43
CA CYS A 756 -17.48 23.03 4.22
C CYS A 756 -17.50 21.59 3.71
N GLY A 757 -16.35 21.07 3.30
CA GLY A 757 -16.20 19.66 2.96
C GLY A 757 -16.12 18.78 4.21
N ALA A 758 -16.51 17.51 4.08
CA ALA A 758 -16.39 16.52 5.16
C ALA A 758 -14.93 16.28 5.61
N ASN A 759 -13.96 16.71 4.80
CA ASN A 759 -12.53 16.74 5.13
C ASN A 759 -12.12 17.95 6.00
N GLY A 760 -13.05 18.84 6.35
CA GLY A 760 -12.76 20.04 7.13
C GLY A 760 -12.09 21.16 6.31
N VAL A 761 -12.17 21.12 4.98
CA VAL A 761 -11.66 22.18 4.08
C VAL A 761 -12.81 23.03 3.57
N THR A 762 -12.63 24.35 3.53
CA THR A 762 -13.61 25.26 2.93
C THR A 762 -13.37 25.37 1.43
N TYR A 763 -14.40 25.03 0.66
CA TYR A 763 -14.39 25.11 -0.80
C TYR A 763 -15.16 26.34 -1.26
N GLY A 764 -14.72 26.94 -2.38
CA GLY A 764 -15.40 28.09 -2.98
C GLY A 764 -16.78 27.76 -3.56
N SER A 765 -17.05 26.47 -3.84
CA SER A 765 -18.34 25.98 -4.31
C SER A 765 -18.54 24.49 -4.01
N GLU A 766 -19.77 24.01 -4.11
CA GLU A 766 -20.08 22.57 -4.05
C GLU A 766 -19.42 21.81 -5.19
N CYS A 767 -19.43 22.37 -6.41
CA CYS A 767 -18.74 21.78 -7.56
C CYS A 767 -17.23 21.63 -7.31
N ALA A 768 -16.60 22.61 -6.65
CA ALA A 768 -15.18 22.53 -6.30
C ALA A 768 -14.90 21.37 -5.33
N ALA A 769 -15.70 21.23 -4.26
CA ALA A 769 -15.57 20.09 -3.34
C ALA A 769 -15.73 18.74 -4.08
N TRP A 770 -16.73 18.65 -4.96
CA TRP A 770 -17.01 17.43 -5.70
C TRP A 770 -15.93 17.07 -6.72
N SER A 771 -15.27 18.06 -7.33
CA SER A 771 -14.16 17.82 -8.27
C SER A 771 -12.95 17.15 -7.60
N GLU A 772 -12.78 17.38 -6.29
CA GLU A 772 -11.77 16.73 -5.45
C GLU A 772 -12.29 15.44 -4.78
N TYR A 773 -13.44 14.93 -5.20
CA TYR A 773 -14.13 13.77 -4.60
C TYR A 773 -14.51 13.97 -3.13
N VAL A 774 -14.72 15.21 -2.68
CA VAL A 774 -15.11 15.49 -1.29
C VAL A 774 -16.61 15.71 -1.18
N SER A 775 -17.26 15.00 -0.26
CA SER A 775 -18.65 15.27 0.10
C SER A 775 -18.77 16.59 0.84
N VAL A 776 -19.82 17.36 0.53
CA VAL A 776 -20.17 18.54 1.32
C VAL A 776 -20.68 18.09 2.68
N ASP A 777 -20.27 18.77 3.75
CA ASP A 777 -20.77 18.59 5.10
C ASP A 777 -21.96 19.52 5.33
N TYR A 778 -21.76 20.84 5.16
CA TYR A 778 -22.78 21.88 5.24
C TYR A 778 -22.41 23.10 4.38
N VAL A 779 -23.39 23.99 4.17
CA VAL A 779 -23.24 25.23 3.43
C VAL A 779 -22.56 26.31 4.29
N GLY A 780 -21.65 27.09 3.71
CA GLY A 780 -20.83 28.08 4.40
C GLY A 780 -19.39 27.60 4.67
N PRO A 781 -18.54 28.45 5.25
CA PRO A 781 -17.17 28.07 5.60
C PRO A 781 -17.16 27.04 6.75
N CYS A 782 -16.07 26.30 6.91
CA CYS A 782 -15.91 25.40 8.04
C CYS A 782 -15.82 26.16 9.37
N LEU A 783 -16.61 25.75 10.37
CA LEU A 783 -16.74 26.41 11.67
C LEU A 783 -16.39 25.50 12.86
N ALA A 784 -16.53 24.19 12.71
CA ALA A 784 -16.25 23.21 13.76
C ALA A 784 -15.76 21.88 13.18
N VAL A 785 -15.18 21.06 14.06
CA VAL A 785 -14.79 19.67 13.79
C VAL A 785 -15.74 18.76 14.55
N GLY A 786 -16.36 17.82 13.84
CA GLY A 786 -17.30 16.86 14.43
C GLY A 786 -16.61 15.82 15.31
N TYR A 787 -17.22 15.54 16.46
CA TYR A 787 -16.76 14.47 17.36
C TYR A 787 -16.79 13.08 16.71
N ILE A 788 -15.79 12.25 17.03
CA ILE A 788 -15.73 10.87 16.55
C ILE A 788 -16.64 10.00 17.41
N SER A 789 -17.60 9.31 16.80
CA SER A 789 -18.38 8.25 17.45
C SER A 789 -19.17 7.45 16.44
N ASP A 790 -19.60 6.25 16.84
CA ASP A 790 -20.40 5.36 15.99
C ASP A 790 -21.90 5.72 15.97
N GLN A 791 -22.33 6.73 16.75
CA GLN A 791 -23.70 7.22 16.75
C GLN A 791 -23.99 8.03 15.48
N MET A 792 -25.15 7.81 14.88
CA MET A 792 -25.56 8.42 13.60
C MET A 792 -26.43 9.64 13.89
N GLU A 793 -25.78 10.77 14.18
CA GLU A 793 -26.40 12.02 14.62
C GLU A 793 -25.49 13.19 14.21
N PRO A 794 -26.01 14.43 14.18
CA PRO A 794 -25.18 15.61 14.06
C PRO A 794 -24.10 15.64 15.15
N LYS A 795 -22.84 15.90 14.76
CA LYS A 795 -21.66 15.84 15.63
C LYS A 795 -21.16 17.19 16.10
N CYS A 796 -21.70 18.26 15.54
CA CYS A 796 -21.37 19.63 15.91
C CYS A 796 -22.59 20.30 16.55
N THR A 797 -22.37 20.98 17.66
CA THR A 797 -23.40 21.70 18.43
C THR A 797 -23.34 23.21 18.21
N PHE A 798 -22.71 23.64 17.12
CA PHE A 798 -22.51 25.05 16.81
C PHE A 798 -23.73 25.58 16.05
N ASP A 799 -24.47 26.52 16.63
CA ASP A 799 -25.80 26.97 16.12
C ASP A 799 -25.80 27.47 14.67
N ARG A 800 -24.65 27.92 14.16
CA ARG A 800 -24.52 28.37 12.76
C ARG A 800 -24.36 27.23 11.75
N ILE A 801 -24.18 25.99 12.21
CA ILE A 801 -24.05 24.81 11.35
C ILE A 801 -25.43 24.20 11.20
N VAL A 802 -26.00 24.32 10.00
CA VAL A 802 -27.28 23.70 9.63
C VAL A 802 -27.00 22.51 8.74
N CYS A 803 -27.29 21.31 9.25
CA CYS A 803 -27.10 20.09 8.48
C CYS A 803 -28.15 19.98 7.37
N PRO A 804 -27.74 19.63 6.14
CA PRO A 804 -28.69 19.35 5.07
C PRO A 804 -29.59 18.18 5.43
N ALA A 805 -30.83 18.21 4.95
CA ALA A 805 -31.74 17.08 5.09
C ALA A 805 -31.14 15.81 4.46
N LEU A 806 -31.43 14.66 5.06
CA LEU A 806 -31.08 13.38 4.47
C LEU A 806 -31.88 13.19 3.18
N LYS A 807 -31.27 12.58 2.15
CA LYS A 807 -31.92 12.34 0.85
C LYS A 807 -33.17 11.43 0.93
N LYS A 808 -33.39 10.81 2.10
CA LYS A 808 -34.54 9.95 2.37
C LYS A 808 -34.85 9.92 3.87
N ASP A 809 -36.12 9.98 4.22
CA ASP A 809 -36.58 10.07 5.62
C ASP A 809 -36.28 8.79 6.43
N ASP A 810 -36.42 7.61 5.83
CA ASP A 810 -36.17 6.30 6.49
C ASP A 810 -34.68 5.94 6.60
N CYS A 811 -33.79 6.81 6.12
CA CYS A 811 -32.36 6.60 6.20
C CYS A 811 -31.83 7.04 7.57
N GLN A 812 -31.23 6.12 8.33
CA GLN A 812 -30.59 6.46 9.61
C GLN A 812 -29.32 7.31 9.44
N GLY A 813 -28.76 7.35 8.23
CA GLY A 813 -27.54 8.06 7.88
C GLY A 813 -26.28 7.54 8.57
N PHE A 814 -25.13 8.10 8.24
CA PHE A 814 -23.86 7.94 8.97
C PHE A 814 -23.14 9.28 8.98
N THR A 815 -22.34 9.55 10.00
CA THR A 815 -21.53 10.78 10.06
C THR A 815 -20.05 10.42 9.93
N ALA A 816 -19.38 11.03 8.95
CA ALA A 816 -17.97 10.75 8.69
C ALA A 816 -17.07 11.28 9.82
N PRO A 817 -15.93 10.64 10.14
CA PRO A 817 -15.02 11.11 11.20
C PRO A 817 -14.52 12.53 10.94
N GLY A 818 -14.78 13.44 11.88
CA GLY A 818 -14.44 14.87 11.77
C GLY A 818 -15.51 15.73 11.09
N ALA A 819 -16.51 15.13 10.44
CA ALA A 819 -17.64 15.84 9.84
C ALA A 819 -18.78 16.08 10.85
N CYS A 820 -19.59 17.10 10.60
CA CYS A 820 -20.69 17.51 11.46
C CYS A 820 -22.01 16.80 11.12
N CYS A 821 -22.28 16.54 9.84
CA CYS A 821 -23.62 16.23 9.37
C CYS A 821 -23.77 14.78 8.87
N PRO A 822 -24.88 14.10 9.21
CA PRO A 822 -25.12 12.74 8.74
C PRO A 822 -25.47 12.72 7.24
N ARG A 823 -25.12 11.63 6.57
CA ARG A 823 -25.37 11.40 5.13
C ARG A 823 -25.92 10.01 4.86
N CYS A 824 -26.59 9.86 3.72
CA CYS A 824 -27.14 8.58 3.25
C CYS A 824 -26.33 8.02 2.09
N GLY A 825 -26.04 6.72 2.14
CA GLY A 825 -25.27 6.02 1.13
C GLY A 825 -24.47 4.88 1.73
N GLY A 826 -23.60 4.30 0.91
CA GLY A 826 -22.58 3.37 1.40
C GLY A 826 -21.42 4.14 2.02
N ALA A 827 -20.84 3.62 3.10
CA ALA A 827 -19.69 4.20 3.77
C ALA A 827 -18.68 3.15 4.21
N LEU A 828 -17.40 3.45 4.01
CA LEU A 828 -16.25 2.59 4.29
C LEU A 828 -15.16 3.35 5.04
N ARG A 829 -14.55 2.70 6.04
CA ARG A 829 -13.24 3.09 6.62
C ARG A 829 -12.19 2.14 6.08
N ILE A 830 -11.20 2.67 5.37
CA ILE A 830 -10.16 1.89 4.69
C ILE A 830 -8.81 2.14 5.38
N LEU A 831 -8.25 1.06 5.89
CA LEU A 831 -6.88 1.00 6.40
C LEU A 831 -5.93 0.68 5.24
N TYR A 832 -4.73 1.26 5.29
CA TYR A 832 -3.71 1.07 4.27
C TYR A 832 -2.32 0.91 4.92
N SER A 833 -1.46 0.14 4.26
CA SER A 833 -0.07 -0.09 4.68
C SER A 833 0.83 1.06 4.22
N LYS A 834 1.29 1.87 5.16
CA LYS A 834 2.28 2.92 4.90
C LYS A 834 3.60 2.32 4.42
N LYS A 835 4.02 1.19 5.02
CA LYS A 835 5.24 0.46 4.64
C LYS A 835 5.26 0.02 3.17
N GLN A 836 4.10 -0.36 2.62
CA GLN A 836 4.02 -0.74 1.20
C GLN A 836 4.15 0.46 0.26
N ILE A 837 3.55 1.59 0.62
CA ILE A 837 3.74 2.86 -0.08
C ILE A 837 5.22 3.24 -0.03
N ASP A 838 5.84 3.16 1.15
CA ASP A 838 7.26 3.48 1.37
C ASP A 838 8.18 2.60 0.54
N ARG A 839 7.90 1.29 0.44
CA ARG A 839 8.65 0.34 -0.40
C ARG A 839 8.56 0.68 -1.88
N ALA A 840 7.36 1.05 -2.36
CA ALA A 840 7.17 1.47 -3.74
C ALA A 840 7.95 2.75 -4.06
N LEU A 841 7.95 3.71 -3.12
CA LEU A 841 8.69 4.97 -3.25
C LEU A 841 10.21 4.79 -3.13
N TYR A 842 10.68 3.85 -2.31
CA TYR A 842 12.11 3.58 -2.15
C TYR A 842 12.71 2.85 -3.36
N GLY A 843 11.96 1.90 -3.92
CA GLY A 843 12.45 1.04 -5.00
C GLY A 843 12.54 1.72 -6.36
N THR A 844 12.07 2.96 -6.52
CA THR A 844 11.91 3.58 -7.84
C THR A 844 12.17 5.08 -7.88
N ASN A 845 12.59 5.59 -9.05
CA ASN A 845 12.69 7.02 -9.32
C ASN A 845 11.32 7.61 -9.70
N ILE A 846 10.28 7.15 -9.04
CA ILE A 846 8.91 7.57 -9.30
C ILE A 846 8.61 8.78 -8.43
N SER A 847 8.05 9.81 -9.05
CA SER A 847 7.61 10.99 -8.34
C SER A 847 6.67 10.61 -7.19
N ALA A 848 6.86 11.23 -6.03
CA ALA A 848 5.94 11.13 -4.89
C ALA A 848 4.47 11.42 -5.26
N THR A 849 4.21 12.04 -6.42
CA THR A 849 2.87 12.29 -6.96
C THR A 849 2.13 11.04 -7.47
N VAL A 850 2.77 9.88 -7.58
CA VAL A 850 2.11 8.66 -8.11
C VAL A 850 1.16 8.01 -7.11
N VAL A 851 1.53 7.96 -5.84
CA VAL A 851 0.69 7.40 -4.77
C VAL A 851 0.19 8.53 -3.88
N ASN A 852 -0.97 9.07 -4.23
CA ASN A 852 -1.65 10.12 -3.47
C ASN A 852 -3.13 9.76 -3.31
N LEU A 853 -3.82 10.44 -2.39
CA LEU A 853 -5.24 10.19 -2.11
C LEU A 853 -6.12 10.33 -3.37
N HIS A 854 -5.88 11.34 -4.22
CA HIS A 854 -6.67 11.56 -5.43
C HIS A 854 -6.62 10.35 -6.36
N ASN A 855 -5.42 9.81 -6.60
CA ASN A 855 -5.24 8.62 -7.45
C ASN A 855 -5.89 7.37 -6.82
N VAL A 856 -5.85 7.23 -5.49
CA VAL A 856 -6.54 6.13 -4.79
C VAL A 856 -8.05 6.24 -4.99
N VAL A 857 -8.63 7.41 -4.73
CA VAL A 857 -10.08 7.63 -4.84
C VAL A 857 -10.55 7.49 -6.28
N GLN A 858 -9.80 8.04 -7.24
CA GLN A 858 -10.07 7.86 -8.67
C GLN A 858 -9.92 6.40 -9.12
N GLY A 859 -8.96 5.65 -8.56
CA GLY A 859 -8.79 4.21 -8.80
C GLY A 859 -10.02 3.42 -8.32
N LEU A 860 -10.48 3.68 -7.09
CA LEU A 860 -11.66 3.05 -6.53
C LEU A 860 -12.95 3.40 -7.30
N GLU A 861 -13.10 4.64 -7.76
CA GLU A 861 -14.28 5.08 -8.51
C GLU A 861 -14.48 4.29 -9.82
N ARG A 862 -13.39 3.82 -10.46
CA ARG A 862 -13.45 3.01 -11.69
C ARG A 862 -14.20 1.69 -11.49
N HIS A 863 -14.27 1.20 -10.26
CA HIS A 863 -14.98 -0.03 -9.94
C HIS A 863 -16.47 0.17 -9.65
N ILE A 864 -16.97 1.41 -9.60
CA ILE A 864 -18.39 1.72 -9.40
C ILE A 864 -19.11 1.62 -10.74
N THR A 865 -20.07 0.70 -10.86
CA THR A 865 -20.73 0.37 -12.15
C THR A 865 -22.04 1.11 -12.39
N ILE A 866 -22.70 1.57 -11.32
CA ILE A 866 -23.92 2.37 -11.39
C ILE A 866 -23.57 3.84 -11.64
N ALA A 867 -24.16 4.45 -12.67
CA ALA A 867 -23.84 5.83 -13.07
C ALA A 867 -24.40 6.87 -12.09
N GLU A 868 -25.50 6.55 -11.41
CA GLU A 868 -26.16 7.41 -10.43
C GLU A 868 -25.51 7.36 -9.03
N CYS A 869 -24.43 6.60 -8.85
CA CYS A 869 -23.68 6.52 -7.61
C CYS A 869 -22.31 7.18 -7.80
N ALA A 870 -21.97 8.14 -6.95
CA ALA A 870 -20.67 8.81 -6.94
C ALA A 870 -19.85 8.39 -5.72
N LEU A 871 -18.59 8.07 -5.95
CA LEU A 871 -17.62 7.81 -4.89
C LEU A 871 -17.02 9.14 -4.43
N ARG A 872 -16.95 9.32 -3.11
CA ARG A 872 -16.29 10.44 -2.45
C ARG A 872 -15.32 9.89 -1.42
N GLY A 873 -14.23 10.58 -1.15
CA GLY A 873 -13.30 10.12 -0.13
C GLY A 873 -12.29 11.15 0.32
N TYR A 874 -11.84 11.02 1.57
CA TYR A 874 -10.83 11.88 2.16
C TYR A 874 -9.98 11.14 3.21
N LEU A 875 -8.83 11.71 3.57
CA LEU A 875 -8.02 11.21 4.68
C LEU A 875 -8.53 11.81 5.99
N THR A 876 -8.95 10.95 6.92
CA THR A 876 -9.48 11.36 8.22
C THR A 876 -8.39 11.83 9.17
N ILE A 877 -8.79 12.53 10.23
CA ILE A 877 -7.91 12.92 11.34
C ILE A 877 -7.30 11.73 12.09
N GLU A 878 -7.85 10.53 11.95
CA GLU A 878 -7.28 9.27 12.48
C GLU A 878 -6.28 8.62 11.52
N THR A 879 -5.95 9.29 10.40
CA THR A 879 -5.04 8.84 9.33
C THR A 879 -5.53 7.57 8.60
N GLU A 880 -6.85 7.44 8.46
CA GLU A 880 -7.52 6.41 7.67
C GLU A 880 -8.22 7.02 6.46
N ILE A 881 -8.38 6.27 5.37
CA ILE A 881 -9.11 6.75 4.20
C ILE A 881 -10.60 6.47 4.42
N PHE A 882 -11.42 7.50 4.47
CA PHE A 882 -12.88 7.37 4.55
C PHE A 882 -13.48 7.55 3.16
N VAL A 883 -14.32 6.62 2.75
CA VAL A 883 -14.98 6.64 1.43
C VAL A 883 -16.49 6.54 1.62
N THR A 884 -17.23 7.36 0.89
CA THR A 884 -18.69 7.26 0.77
C THR A 884 -19.09 7.03 -0.67
N ILE A 885 -20.17 6.30 -0.88
CA ILE A 885 -20.81 6.11 -2.19
C ILE A 885 -22.24 6.60 -2.06
N GLU A 886 -22.46 7.77 -2.64
CA GLU A 886 -23.66 8.57 -2.47
C GLU A 886 -24.45 8.56 -3.77
N SER A 887 -25.79 8.60 -3.68
CA SER A 887 -26.61 8.79 -4.87
C SER A 887 -26.45 10.21 -5.39
N LEU A 888 -26.37 10.38 -6.70
CA LEU A 888 -26.40 11.68 -7.37
C LEU A 888 -27.83 12.23 -7.50
N ILE A 889 -28.84 11.36 -7.42
CA ILE A 889 -30.26 11.75 -7.47
C ILE A 889 -30.61 12.49 -6.17
N GLU A 890 -31.38 13.58 -6.25
CA GLU A 890 -31.83 14.33 -5.07
C GLU A 890 -32.79 13.51 -4.21
N ASN A 891 -33.80 12.88 -4.83
CA ASN A 891 -34.82 12.06 -4.18
C ASN A 891 -34.75 10.59 -4.69
N PRO A 892 -33.78 9.79 -4.24
CA PRO A 892 -33.62 8.42 -4.69
C PRO A 892 -34.70 7.48 -4.11
N THR A 893 -35.12 6.50 -4.90
CA THR A 893 -35.93 5.37 -4.42
C THR A 893 -35.13 4.47 -3.45
N ASP A 894 -35.80 3.62 -2.66
CA ASP A 894 -35.10 2.64 -1.80
C ASP A 894 -34.16 1.75 -2.60
N LEU A 895 -34.57 1.39 -3.80
CA LEU A 895 -33.79 0.55 -4.68
C LEU A 895 -32.51 1.26 -5.13
N GLN A 896 -32.61 2.50 -5.60
CA GLN A 896 -31.46 3.31 -6.05
C GLN A 896 -30.47 3.58 -4.91
N LEU A 897 -30.96 3.94 -3.72
CA LEU A 897 -30.10 4.14 -2.56
C LEU A 897 -29.42 2.83 -2.14
N LYS A 898 -30.15 1.71 -2.17
CA LYS A 898 -29.60 0.39 -1.86
C LYS A 898 -28.54 -0.05 -2.88
N MET A 899 -28.67 0.29 -4.17
CA MET A 899 -27.63 0.00 -5.15
C MET A 899 -26.31 0.70 -4.82
N CYS A 900 -26.33 1.98 -4.44
CA CYS A 900 -25.11 2.71 -4.04
C CYS A 900 -24.48 2.14 -2.77
N ILE A 901 -25.30 1.67 -1.82
CA ILE A 901 -24.83 0.92 -0.65
C ILE A 901 -24.11 -0.37 -1.06
N LEU A 902 -24.70 -1.15 -1.96
CA LEU A 902 -24.11 -2.42 -2.42
C LEU A 902 -22.82 -2.21 -3.24
N GLU A 903 -22.69 -1.11 -3.97
CA GLU A 903 -21.43 -0.73 -4.62
C GLU A 903 -20.31 -0.51 -3.58
N ALA A 904 -20.63 0.02 -2.40
CA ALA A 904 -19.66 0.18 -1.31
C ALA A 904 -19.26 -1.15 -0.69
N GLU A 905 -20.22 -2.04 -0.44
CA GLU A 905 -19.92 -3.37 0.08
C GLU A 905 -19.07 -4.18 -0.89
N LYS A 906 -19.35 -4.07 -2.20
CA LYS A 906 -18.54 -4.67 -3.26
C LYS A 906 -17.10 -4.18 -3.21
N LEU A 907 -16.88 -2.87 -3.11
CA LEU A 907 -15.52 -2.31 -2.96
C LEU A 907 -14.82 -2.82 -1.70
N ALA A 908 -15.54 -2.87 -0.58
CA ALA A 908 -14.99 -3.35 0.67
C ALA A 908 -14.51 -4.79 0.54
N ASP A 909 -15.31 -5.63 -0.11
CA ASP A 909 -14.97 -7.03 -0.38
C ASP A 909 -13.76 -7.18 -1.31
N MET A 910 -13.69 -6.38 -2.39
CA MET A 910 -12.54 -6.37 -3.30
C MET A 910 -11.23 -6.02 -2.58
N ILE A 911 -11.25 -5.03 -1.67
CA ILE A 911 -10.08 -4.68 -0.86
C ILE A 911 -9.74 -5.83 0.10
N ASN A 912 -10.76 -6.36 0.77
CA ASN A 912 -10.63 -7.36 1.83
C ASN A 912 -10.18 -8.74 1.36
N SER A 913 -10.43 -9.08 0.10
CA SER A 913 -9.98 -10.31 -0.56
C SER A 913 -8.60 -10.14 -1.23
N GLU A 914 -8.05 -8.92 -1.25
CA GLU A 914 -6.92 -8.52 -2.09
C GLU A 914 -7.18 -8.90 -3.56
N HIS A 915 -8.35 -8.52 -4.05
CA HIS A 915 -8.78 -8.80 -5.42
C HIS A 915 -7.68 -8.35 -6.40
N PRO A 916 -7.35 -9.13 -7.45
CA PRO A 916 -6.22 -8.83 -8.34
C PRO A 916 -6.27 -7.43 -8.95
N LEU A 917 -7.47 -6.95 -9.30
CA LEU A 917 -7.67 -5.59 -9.80
C LEU A 917 -7.24 -4.49 -8.82
N ILE A 918 -7.34 -4.74 -7.51
CA ILE A 918 -6.84 -3.86 -6.45
C ILE A 918 -5.33 -4.05 -6.25
N ALA A 919 -4.86 -5.31 -6.22
CA ALA A 919 -3.45 -5.64 -5.96
C ALA A 919 -2.49 -5.21 -7.09
N VAL A 920 -2.99 -5.17 -8.33
CA VAL A 920 -2.24 -4.83 -9.54
C VAL A 920 -2.09 -3.32 -9.72
N ASP A 921 -3.10 -2.51 -9.37
CA ASP A 921 -2.99 -1.06 -9.43
C ASP A 921 -2.10 -0.56 -8.29
N LEU A 922 -0.99 0.11 -8.61
CA LEU A 922 -0.01 0.53 -7.61
C LEU A 922 -0.64 1.44 -6.54
N SER A 923 -1.58 2.32 -6.94
CA SER A 923 -2.24 3.24 -6.02
C SER A 923 -3.15 2.51 -5.03
N LEU A 924 -3.79 1.41 -5.46
CA LEU A 924 -4.73 0.63 -4.65
C LEU A 924 -4.06 -0.53 -3.89
N SER A 925 -2.88 -0.98 -4.33
CA SER A 925 -2.19 -2.16 -3.79
C SER A 925 -1.79 -2.07 -2.31
N ALA A 926 -1.79 -0.86 -1.74
CA ALA A 926 -1.49 -0.63 -0.32
C ALA A 926 -2.74 -0.71 0.58
N LEU A 927 -3.95 -0.73 0.02
CA LEU A 927 -5.19 -0.84 0.79
C LEU A 927 -5.27 -2.25 1.39
N SER A 928 -5.47 -2.35 2.70
CA SER A 928 -5.32 -3.62 3.42
C SER A 928 -6.60 -4.11 4.10
N TYR A 929 -7.46 -3.20 4.57
CA TYR A 929 -8.70 -3.58 5.23
C TYR A 929 -9.76 -2.50 5.07
N ALA A 930 -10.91 -2.85 4.50
CA ALA A 930 -12.09 -2.01 4.44
C ALA A 930 -13.17 -2.47 5.44
N LEU A 931 -13.60 -1.54 6.29
CA LEU A 931 -14.66 -1.69 7.28
C LEU A 931 -15.92 -0.99 6.78
N VAL A 932 -17.02 -1.72 6.69
CA VAL A 932 -18.34 -1.17 6.35
C VAL A 932 -18.93 -0.48 7.60
N VAL A 933 -19.33 0.78 7.48
CA VAL A 933 -19.82 1.60 8.62
C VAL A 933 -21.21 2.21 8.42
N HIS A 934 -21.84 1.95 7.28
CA HIS A 934 -23.22 2.39 7.03
C HIS A 934 -24.23 1.36 7.57
N LYS A 935 -25.51 1.74 7.58
CA LYS A 935 -26.64 0.85 7.90
C LYS A 935 -27.57 0.72 6.69
N HIS A 936 -28.27 -0.40 6.58
CA HIS A 936 -29.30 -0.56 5.57
C HIS A 936 -30.57 0.21 5.94
N PRO A 937 -31.27 0.79 4.94
CA PRO A 937 -32.63 1.27 5.15
C PRO A 937 -33.52 0.08 5.57
N THR A 938 -34.17 0.20 6.72
CA THR A 938 -35.04 -0.86 7.26
C THR A 938 -36.26 -1.01 6.36
N LYS A 939 -36.46 -2.20 5.75
CA LYS A 939 -37.73 -2.54 5.10
C LYS A 939 -38.80 -2.69 6.17
N GLY A 940 -39.74 -1.76 6.21
CA GLY A 940 -41.00 -1.90 6.93
C GLY A 940 -40.84 -1.91 8.45
N SER A 941 -41.35 -0.87 9.08
CA SER A 941 -41.94 -1.06 10.40
C SER A 941 -42.91 -2.24 10.29
N SER A 942 -42.52 -3.40 10.82
CA SER A 942 -43.47 -4.19 11.60
C SER A 942 -43.98 -3.21 12.63
N THR A 943 -45.05 -2.51 12.28
CA THR A 943 -45.90 -1.86 13.25
C THR A 943 -46.34 -3.01 14.13
N ILE A 944 -45.62 -3.22 15.23
CA ILE A 944 -46.25 -3.71 16.44
C ILE A 944 -47.24 -2.59 16.74
N ALA A 945 -48.41 -2.67 16.12
CA ALA A 945 -49.60 -2.05 16.63
C ALA A 945 -49.79 -2.70 17.99
N LEU A 946 -49.11 -2.14 19.00
CA LEU A 946 -49.50 -2.29 20.39
C LEU A 946 -50.92 -1.76 20.41
N SER A 947 -51.87 -2.69 20.26
CA SER A 947 -53.28 -2.36 20.26
C SER A 947 -53.54 -1.55 21.52
N VAL A 948 -54.00 -0.32 21.34
CA VAL A 948 -54.42 0.56 22.44
C VAL A 948 -55.40 -0.17 23.37
N PHE A 949 -56.11 -1.19 22.84
CA PHE A 949 -56.95 -2.11 23.59
C PHE A 949 -56.26 -2.85 24.76
N VAL A 950 -54.98 -3.24 24.66
CA VAL A 950 -54.29 -3.97 25.75
C VAL A 950 -53.89 -3.02 26.90
N LEU A 951 -53.57 -1.76 26.59
CA LEU A 951 -53.30 -0.73 27.61
C LEU A 951 -54.59 -0.19 28.27
N VAL A 952 -55.69 -0.14 27.52
CA VAL A 952 -57.01 0.26 28.09
C VAL A 952 -57.61 -0.87 28.92
N SER A 953 -57.45 -2.14 28.52
CA SER A 953 -57.94 -3.29 29.30
C SER A 953 -57.16 -3.50 30.60
N SER A 954 -55.86 -3.17 30.64
CA SER A 954 -55.09 -3.24 31.89
C SER A 954 -55.45 -2.11 32.86
N TYR A 955 -55.75 -0.91 32.35
CA TYR A 955 -56.26 0.20 33.17
C TYR A 955 -57.68 -0.05 33.70
N PHE A 956 -58.56 -0.68 32.91
CA PHE A 956 -59.92 -1.00 33.35
C PHE A 956 -59.93 -2.12 34.41
N SER A 957 -59.01 -3.09 34.30
CA SER A 957 -58.89 -4.18 35.29
C SER A 957 -58.37 -3.67 36.65
N VAL A 958 -57.54 -2.63 36.66
CA VAL A 958 -57.07 -1.97 37.89
C VAL A 958 -58.15 -1.06 38.50
N TYR A 959 -59.09 -0.56 37.70
CA TYR A 959 -60.20 0.27 38.19
C TYR A 959 -61.39 -0.55 38.74
N VAL A 960 -61.55 -1.81 38.32
CA VAL A 960 -62.60 -2.72 38.82
C VAL A 960 -62.16 -3.53 40.04
N LEU A 961 -60.85 -3.55 40.35
CA LEU A 961 -60.27 -4.16 41.56
C LEU A 961 -59.99 -3.15 42.69
N ARG A 962 -60.43 -1.90 42.53
CA ARG A 962 -60.62 -0.91 43.59
C ARG A 962 -62.11 -0.67 43.76
#